data_AF-A0A367Q7L7-F1
#
_entry.id   AF-A0A367Q7L7-F1
#
_cell.length_a   1.000
_cell.length_b   1.000
_cell.length_c   1.000
_cell.angle_alpha   90.00
_cell.angle_beta   90.00
_cell.angle_gamma   90.00
#
_symmetry.space_group_name_H-M   'P 1'
#
loop_
_entity.id
_entity.type
_entity.pdbx_description
1 polymer ?
#
loop_
_entity_poly.entity_id
_entity_poly.type
_entity_poly.pdbx_seq_one_letter_code
_entity_poly.pdbx_strand_id
1 'polypeptide(L)'
;MPLPRNFNTEIASVKRDPYLLLLGSRLLNPDDVLQGRGKGEYKAYDDLLKDGHCFSVVQKRYLAVIAREWSVEPASKDKIDQKAADMVKYHLQSLASRAADDDLLATGFDRTCYNLLDATLKGFKPAEILWNVDGKEFYPNQIKARNQQRFNFAINEAGKWELRMLTLEDWIDGEAVTKLHPKKFFTHICGATDDNPYGVGLGRTLWWNVFFKKQGIKFWLQFVDKFASPTAIGKYKRGATKEQKSTLLEALEAIATDAGVAIPEDLEITLLEASRSGTINCYESLCKYMDGEISKTVLGETLTTEIGSRGSYAAANTHNEVRKELTKADSDLLSDTLNRTLVKWDVQLNLPEAKPPRLWRNFEEAEDLNGRSQRDKTLFDMGFKLKKEAVTEIYGDHYEEVEQGGEASDEQFLSNSGVQEGAGGEDTADMSESVDFGSIIDRVLKWNGLAIGVEFLPNQVRFPGRKHSKKLRSGYGHIRSYIGADGEALDCYIYSGLLDEEKPSGSDSEAVATQGASRLFQVGQVSPEDGDFDEHKYMIGYANLKAAKQAYLQEMPVDFFGSIQEVTVESLGQYKRQAVNLSTSQSLPIAANFAEQEKDSADLYAAQLQERSAPIIADWIEQIRGLVRESESFEEVRSKLFDLFPQLDTTDFTELMTQAMMATEAGGRWEVINEAGNLEA
;
A
#
# COMPACT_ATOMS: atom_id res chain seq x y z
N MET A 1 4.00 -16.75 -54.45
CA MET A 1 3.15 -15.66 -54.96
C MET A 1 3.77 -14.36 -54.48
N PRO A 2 4.07 -13.36 -55.33
CA PRO A 2 4.55 -12.07 -54.84
C PRO A 2 3.47 -11.42 -53.98
N LEU A 3 3.86 -10.78 -52.89
CA LEU A 3 2.93 -10.04 -52.03
C LEU A 3 2.20 -8.99 -52.89
N PRO A 4 0.87 -8.87 -52.79
CA PRO A 4 0.14 -7.84 -53.51
C PRO A 4 0.65 -6.44 -53.13
N ARG A 5 0.49 -5.47 -54.04
CA ARG A 5 0.91 -4.08 -53.79
C ARG A 5 0.32 -3.58 -52.47
N ASN A 6 1.17 -2.94 -51.66
CA ASN A 6 0.85 -2.30 -50.38
C ASN A 6 0.51 -3.23 -49.21
N PHE A 7 0.69 -4.56 -49.31
CA PHE A 7 0.51 -5.46 -48.15
C PHE A 7 1.51 -5.21 -47.02
N ASN A 8 2.70 -4.68 -47.34
CA ASN A 8 3.72 -4.31 -46.36
C ASN A 8 3.69 -2.81 -46.00
N THR A 9 2.72 -2.05 -46.53
CA THR A 9 2.63 -0.61 -46.34
C THR A 9 1.50 -0.30 -45.38
N GLU A 10 1.82 0.34 -44.27
CA GLU A 10 0.84 0.86 -43.33
C GLU A 10 -0.02 1.96 -43.98
N ILE A 11 -1.33 1.78 -43.98
CA ILE A 11 -2.27 2.71 -44.63
C ILE A 11 -2.79 3.76 -43.63
N ALA A 12 -3.09 3.35 -42.40
CA ALA A 12 -3.55 4.19 -41.30
C ALA A 12 -2.37 4.61 -40.42
N SER A 13 -1.40 5.31 -41.00
CA SER A 13 -0.23 5.79 -40.24
C SER A 13 -0.56 7.07 -39.49
N VAL A 14 0.16 7.32 -38.39
CA VAL A 14 0.09 8.54 -37.57
C VAL A 14 0.13 9.84 -38.39
N LYS A 15 0.93 9.88 -39.47
CA LYS A 15 1.02 11.04 -40.36
C LYS A 15 -0.33 11.41 -41.02
N ARG A 16 -1.27 10.47 -41.09
CA ARG A 16 -2.60 10.62 -41.68
C ARG A 16 -3.70 10.79 -40.63
N ASP A 17 -3.36 10.83 -39.34
CA ASP A 17 -4.34 11.01 -38.27
C ASP A 17 -4.74 12.49 -38.15
N PRO A 18 -6.03 12.84 -38.40
CA PRO A 18 -6.51 14.21 -38.27
C PRO A 18 -6.74 14.66 -36.82
N TYR A 19 -6.68 13.75 -35.83
CA TYR A 19 -6.95 14.05 -34.43
C TYR A 19 -5.68 14.26 -33.58
N LEU A 20 -4.51 14.17 -34.19
CA LEU A 20 -3.23 14.31 -33.52
C LEU A 20 -2.99 15.75 -33.05
N LEU A 21 -2.83 15.95 -31.74
CA LEU A 21 -2.54 17.26 -31.14
C LEU A 21 -1.03 17.53 -31.15
N LEU A 22 -0.56 18.18 -32.21
CA LEU A 22 0.84 18.62 -32.34
C LEU A 22 1.00 20.08 -31.90
N LEU A 23 2.06 20.34 -31.13
CA LEU A 23 2.60 21.67 -30.90
C LEU A 23 3.87 21.81 -31.73
N GLY A 24 3.78 22.46 -32.89
CA GLY A 24 4.87 22.46 -33.86
C GLY A 24 5.09 21.06 -34.42
N SER A 25 6.29 20.49 -34.23
CA SER A 25 6.62 19.11 -34.64
C SER A 25 6.40 18.07 -33.52
N ARG A 26 6.20 18.54 -32.29
CA ARG A 26 6.12 17.76 -31.06
C ARG A 26 4.69 17.29 -30.79
N LEU A 27 4.55 16.03 -30.38
CA LEU A 27 3.31 15.51 -29.82
C LEU A 27 3.13 15.99 -28.37
N LEU A 28 2.02 16.64 -28.09
CA LEU A 28 1.58 16.90 -26.72
C LEU A 28 1.13 15.58 -26.09
N ASN A 29 1.56 15.31 -24.85
CA ASN A 29 1.15 14.10 -24.16
C ASN A 29 -0.38 14.07 -24.03
N PRO A 30 -1.10 13.08 -24.61
CA PRO A 30 -2.56 13.05 -24.63
C PRO A 30 -3.21 12.79 -23.27
N ASP A 31 -2.43 12.54 -22.22
CA ASP A 31 -2.93 12.32 -20.85
C ASP A 31 -3.58 13.59 -20.26
N ASP A 32 -4.88 13.52 -20.02
CA ASP A 32 -5.71 14.62 -19.54
C ASP A 32 -5.39 15.02 -18.10
N VAL A 33 -5.02 14.06 -17.25
CA VAL A 33 -4.62 14.32 -15.86
C VAL A 33 -3.31 15.10 -15.83
N LEU A 34 -2.33 14.70 -16.66
CA LEU A 34 -1.07 15.43 -16.76
C LEU A 34 -1.29 16.82 -17.35
N GLN A 35 -2.03 16.96 -18.45
CA GLN A 35 -2.28 18.28 -19.04
C GLN A 35 -3.06 19.21 -18.11
N GLY A 36 -4.16 18.74 -17.51
CA GLY A 36 -5.08 19.59 -16.75
C GLY A 36 -4.67 19.82 -15.30
N ARG A 37 -4.13 18.80 -14.61
CA ARG A 37 -3.83 18.86 -13.17
C ARG A 37 -2.33 18.85 -12.88
N GLY A 38 -1.57 18.11 -13.68
CA GLY A 38 -0.12 17.99 -13.55
C GLY A 38 0.68 19.11 -14.20
N LYS A 39 0.05 20.10 -14.86
CA LYS A 39 0.72 21.14 -15.66
C LYS A 39 1.66 20.56 -16.75
N GLY A 40 1.39 19.34 -17.21
CA GLY A 40 2.22 18.58 -18.14
C GLY A 40 3.39 17.83 -17.49
N GLU A 41 3.50 17.84 -16.15
CA GLU A 41 4.63 17.28 -15.42
C GLU A 41 4.34 15.90 -14.81
N TYR A 42 5.27 14.96 -15.02
CA TYR A 42 5.23 13.62 -14.40
C TYR A 42 5.39 13.63 -12.87
N LYS A 43 5.78 14.76 -12.27
CA LYS A 43 5.83 14.95 -10.81
C LYS A 43 4.49 14.64 -10.14
N ALA A 44 3.37 14.91 -10.83
CA ALA A 44 2.04 14.56 -10.35
C ALA A 44 1.85 13.05 -10.12
N TYR A 45 2.57 12.21 -10.87
CA TYR A 45 2.57 10.75 -10.70
C TYR A 45 3.60 10.29 -9.67
N ASP A 46 4.75 10.97 -9.56
CA ASP A 46 5.69 10.74 -8.46
C ASP A 46 5.05 11.00 -7.09
N ASP A 47 4.21 12.02 -6.99
CA ASP A 47 3.46 12.36 -5.76
C ASP A 47 2.42 11.29 -5.36
N LEU A 48 2.07 10.36 -6.25
CA LEU A 48 1.21 9.21 -5.92
C LEU A 48 1.95 8.21 -5.04
N LEU A 49 3.25 8.04 -5.25
CA LEU A 49 4.09 7.14 -4.47
C LEU A 49 4.37 7.68 -3.06
N LYS A 50 3.95 8.90 -2.74
CA LYS A 50 3.93 9.43 -1.36
C LYS A 50 2.78 8.86 -0.53
N ASP A 51 1.75 8.28 -1.17
CA ASP A 51 0.73 7.51 -0.44
C ASP A 51 1.26 6.11 -0.16
N GLY A 52 1.29 5.72 1.13
CA GLY A 52 1.90 4.46 1.57
C GLY A 52 1.23 3.22 0.97
N HIS A 53 -0.09 3.26 0.78
CA HIS A 53 -0.82 2.15 0.17
C HIS A 53 -0.49 2.02 -1.32
N CYS A 54 -0.62 3.11 -2.08
CA CYS A 54 -0.22 3.18 -3.49
C CYS A 54 1.21 2.70 -3.73
N PHE A 55 2.16 3.20 -2.93
CA PHE A 55 3.56 2.77 -2.98
C PHE A 55 3.71 1.26 -2.79
N SER A 56 3.10 0.71 -1.72
CA SER A 56 3.24 -0.71 -1.39
C SER A 56 2.71 -1.63 -2.50
N VAL A 57 1.59 -1.28 -3.12
CA VAL A 57 0.93 -2.07 -4.15
C VAL A 57 1.72 -2.02 -5.46
N VAL A 58 2.20 -0.83 -5.87
CA VAL A 58 3.05 -0.67 -7.06
C VAL A 58 4.38 -1.40 -6.88
N GLN A 59 5.02 -1.25 -5.72
CA GLN A 59 6.27 -1.93 -5.40
C GLN A 59 6.09 -3.45 -5.45
N LYS A 60 5.00 -4.00 -4.89
CA LYS A 60 4.69 -5.44 -4.94
C LYS A 60 4.60 -5.98 -6.37
N ARG A 61 4.05 -5.21 -7.32
CA ARG A 61 3.96 -5.60 -8.73
C ARG A 61 5.35 -5.57 -9.39
N TYR A 62 6.14 -4.53 -9.13
CA TYR A 62 7.48 -4.41 -9.71
C TYR A 62 8.43 -5.50 -9.18
N LEU A 63 8.45 -5.71 -7.87
CA LEU A 63 9.28 -6.74 -7.24
C LEU A 63 8.87 -8.14 -7.68
N ALA A 64 7.60 -8.39 -7.97
CA ALA A 64 7.16 -9.69 -8.49
C ALA A 64 7.74 -10.01 -9.88
N VAL A 65 8.03 -8.99 -10.71
CA VAL A 65 8.76 -9.18 -11.98
C VAL A 65 10.24 -9.46 -11.71
N ILE A 66 10.85 -8.65 -10.84
CA ILE A 66 12.30 -8.72 -10.57
C ILE A 66 12.70 -9.99 -9.81
N ALA A 67 11.85 -10.50 -8.95
CA ALA A 67 12.07 -11.74 -8.21
C ALA A 67 12.12 -12.99 -9.11
N ARG A 68 11.74 -12.88 -10.39
CA ARG A 68 11.82 -13.99 -11.34
C ARG A 68 13.18 -14.02 -12.01
N GLU A 69 13.80 -15.20 -11.99
CA GLU A 69 15.05 -15.45 -12.72
C GLU A 69 14.88 -15.17 -14.21
N TRP A 70 15.90 -14.56 -14.82
CA TRP A 70 15.92 -14.28 -16.24
C TRP A 70 16.85 -15.27 -16.97
N SER A 71 16.50 -15.60 -18.20
CA SER A 71 17.28 -16.49 -19.06
C SER A 71 17.39 -15.91 -20.47
N VAL A 72 18.47 -16.32 -21.16
CA VAL A 72 18.74 -15.94 -22.54
C VAL A 72 18.79 -17.22 -23.36
N GLU A 73 17.79 -17.42 -24.21
CA GLU A 73 17.69 -18.58 -25.07
C GLU A 73 18.25 -18.30 -26.45
N PRO A 74 19.10 -19.19 -27.00
CA PRO A 74 19.61 -19.02 -28.36
C PRO A 74 18.48 -19.15 -29.38
N ALA A 75 18.55 -18.38 -30.45
CA ALA A 75 17.54 -18.41 -31.52
C ALA A 75 17.49 -19.76 -32.25
N SER A 76 18.61 -20.49 -32.27
CA SER A 76 18.72 -21.81 -32.89
C SER A 76 19.82 -22.65 -32.24
N LYS A 77 19.98 -23.89 -32.70
CA LYS A 77 21.08 -24.79 -32.26
C LYS A 77 22.40 -24.51 -32.99
N ASP A 78 22.45 -23.50 -33.85
CA ASP A 78 23.68 -23.13 -34.56
C ASP A 78 24.71 -22.58 -33.57
N LYS A 79 25.98 -22.95 -33.75
CA LYS A 79 27.08 -22.56 -32.84
C LYS A 79 27.23 -21.04 -32.73
N ILE A 80 26.90 -20.30 -33.79
CA ILE A 80 26.97 -18.84 -33.83
C ILE A 80 25.88 -18.24 -32.95
N ASP A 81 24.65 -18.78 -33.03
CA ASP A 81 23.51 -18.30 -32.23
C ASP A 81 23.67 -18.66 -30.74
N GLN A 82 24.27 -19.81 -30.44
CA GLN A 82 24.66 -20.19 -29.07
C GLN A 82 25.70 -19.23 -28.50
N LYS A 83 26.75 -18.93 -29.27
CA LYS A 83 27.76 -17.95 -28.86
C LYS A 83 27.16 -16.56 -28.63
N ALA A 84 26.21 -16.14 -29.47
CA ALA A 84 25.51 -14.87 -29.29
C ALA A 84 24.67 -14.84 -28.00
N ALA A 85 24.00 -15.94 -27.65
CA ALA A 85 23.25 -16.07 -26.40
C ALA A 85 24.17 -15.98 -25.17
N ASP A 86 25.29 -16.71 -25.18
CA ASP A 86 26.26 -16.72 -24.09
C ASP A 86 26.91 -15.34 -23.89
N MET A 87 27.25 -14.65 -25.00
CA MET A 87 27.80 -13.29 -24.98
C MET A 87 26.80 -12.29 -24.36
N VAL A 88 25.56 -12.27 -24.83
CA VAL A 88 24.50 -11.39 -24.29
C VAL A 88 24.28 -11.69 -22.81
N LYS A 89 24.20 -12.97 -22.42
CA LYS A 89 24.06 -13.36 -21.02
C LYS A 89 25.21 -12.83 -20.16
N TYR A 90 26.45 -12.98 -20.62
CA TYR A 90 27.65 -12.48 -19.94
C TYR A 90 27.63 -10.95 -19.81
N HIS A 91 27.24 -10.23 -20.86
CA HIS A 91 27.13 -8.78 -20.86
C HIS A 91 26.14 -8.29 -19.80
N LEU A 92 24.96 -8.89 -19.72
CA LEU A 92 23.94 -8.52 -18.75
C LEU A 92 24.35 -8.86 -17.31
N GLN A 93 24.97 -10.02 -17.07
CA GLN A 93 25.48 -10.41 -15.75
C GLN A 93 26.60 -9.47 -15.27
N SER A 94 27.46 -9.04 -16.19
CA SER A 94 28.62 -8.18 -15.88
C SER A 94 28.28 -6.70 -15.71
N LEU A 95 27.03 -6.27 -15.93
CA LEU A 95 26.65 -4.85 -15.82
C LEU A 95 26.95 -4.26 -14.44
N ALA A 96 26.68 -5.01 -13.37
CA ALA A 96 26.93 -4.55 -12.01
C ALA A 96 28.44 -4.45 -11.71
N SER A 97 29.23 -5.45 -12.13
CA SER A 97 30.67 -5.49 -11.87
C SER A 97 31.48 -4.51 -12.73
N ARG A 98 30.88 -3.97 -13.79
CA ARG A 98 31.48 -2.94 -14.67
C ARG A 98 31.24 -1.51 -14.18
N ALA A 99 30.47 -1.33 -13.11
CA ALA A 99 30.32 -0.05 -12.45
C ALA A 99 31.67 0.42 -11.92
N ALA A 100 31.99 1.69 -12.10
CA ALA A 100 33.11 2.30 -11.40
C ALA A 100 32.75 2.48 -9.92
N ASP A 101 33.73 2.37 -9.02
CA ASP A 101 33.52 2.48 -7.56
C ASP A 101 32.88 3.82 -7.15
N ASP A 102 33.05 4.86 -7.97
CA ASP A 102 32.51 6.21 -7.76
C ASP A 102 31.15 6.46 -8.44
N ASP A 103 30.67 5.59 -9.34
CA ASP A 103 29.36 5.72 -9.99
C ASP A 103 28.26 5.13 -9.09
N LEU A 104 27.86 5.90 -8.07
CA LEU A 104 26.80 5.56 -7.11
C LEU A 104 25.43 5.24 -7.76
N LEU A 105 25.24 5.61 -9.03
CA LEU A 105 24.00 5.42 -9.79
C LEU A 105 24.11 4.30 -10.83
N ALA A 106 25.25 3.61 -10.88
CA ALA A 106 25.39 2.42 -11.71
C ALA A 106 24.42 1.32 -11.24
N THR A 107 23.87 0.59 -12.21
CA THR A 107 22.82 -0.40 -11.93
C THR A 107 23.16 -1.73 -12.56
N GLY A 108 23.05 -2.80 -11.77
CA GLY A 108 22.94 -4.15 -12.32
C GLY A 108 21.66 -4.33 -13.12
N PHE A 109 21.60 -5.42 -13.88
CA PHE A 109 20.51 -5.67 -14.83
C PHE A 109 19.11 -5.63 -14.18
N ASP A 110 18.92 -6.28 -13.03
CA ASP A 110 17.63 -6.27 -12.32
C ASP A 110 17.21 -4.88 -11.86
N ARG A 111 18.16 -4.05 -11.41
CA ARG A 111 17.86 -2.67 -11.02
C ARG A 111 17.55 -1.80 -12.25
N THR A 112 18.18 -2.04 -13.39
CA THR A 112 17.79 -1.43 -14.66
C THR A 112 16.36 -1.81 -15.05
N CYS A 113 16.01 -3.10 -14.98
CA CYS A 113 14.65 -3.58 -15.22
C CYS A 113 13.64 -2.92 -14.27
N TYR A 114 13.94 -2.83 -12.97
CA TYR A 114 13.10 -2.16 -11.98
C TYR A 114 12.85 -0.69 -12.36
N ASN A 115 13.90 0.02 -12.76
CA ASN A 115 13.78 1.42 -13.18
C ASN A 115 12.98 1.59 -14.48
N LEU A 116 13.01 0.60 -15.38
CA LEU A 116 12.21 0.59 -16.61
C LEU A 116 10.73 0.34 -16.33
N LEU A 117 10.39 -0.47 -15.31
CA LEU A 117 9.00 -0.72 -14.90
C LEU A 117 8.26 0.52 -14.40
N ASP A 118 8.95 1.64 -14.13
CA ASP A 118 8.33 2.96 -13.94
C ASP A 118 7.46 3.39 -15.15
N ALA A 119 7.69 2.81 -16.33
CA ALA A 119 6.82 2.93 -17.50
C ALA A 119 5.39 2.42 -17.22
N THR A 120 5.19 1.43 -16.35
CA THR A 120 3.85 0.93 -16.00
C THR A 120 3.03 2.02 -15.28
N LEU A 121 3.67 2.84 -14.44
CA LEU A 121 3.01 3.96 -13.77
C LEU A 121 2.83 5.16 -14.71
N LYS A 122 3.85 5.50 -15.50
CA LYS A 122 3.91 6.78 -16.25
C LYS A 122 3.69 6.67 -17.75
N GLY A 123 3.48 5.47 -18.28
CA GLY A 123 3.27 5.18 -19.70
C GLY A 123 4.54 4.79 -20.45
N PHE A 124 5.66 5.48 -20.23
CA PHE A 124 6.94 5.15 -20.87
C PHE A 124 8.15 5.42 -19.98
N LYS A 125 9.29 4.82 -20.31
CA LYS A 125 10.60 5.10 -19.70
C LYS A 125 11.73 5.02 -20.73
N PRO A 126 12.44 6.12 -21.00
CA PRO A 126 13.64 6.10 -21.83
C PRO A 126 14.86 5.62 -21.04
N ALA A 127 15.76 4.92 -21.71
CA ALA A 127 17.05 4.48 -21.16
C ALA A 127 18.18 4.70 -22.17
N GLU A 128 19.34 5.11 -21.65
CA GLU A 128 20.57 5.32 -22.39
C GLU A 128 21.56 4.18 -22.13
N ILE A 129 22.10 3.61 -23.20
CA ILE A 129 23.15 2.60 -23.16
C ILE A 129 24.49 3.29 -23.33
N LEU A 130 25.37 3.11 -22.35
CA LEU A 130 26.76 3.51 -22.42
C LEU A 130 27.58 2.33 -22.93
N TRP A 131 27.87 2.34 -24.23
CA TRP A 131 28.70 1.32 -24.86
C TRP A 131 30.17 1.54 -24.54
N ASN A 132 30.91 0.46 -24.34
CA ASN A 132 32.36 0.46 -24.28
C ASN A 132 32.91 -0.65 -25.17
N VAL A 133 34.22 -0.64 -25.41
CA VAL A 133 34.90 -1.59 -26.28
C VAL A 133 36.02 -2.25 -25.51
N ASP A 134 36.08 -3.59 -25.56
CA ASP A 134 37.22 -4.36 -25.10
C ASP A 134 37.75 -5.18 -26.28
N GLY A 135 38.92 -4.77 -26.78
CA GLY A 135 39.52 -5.31 -27.99
C GLY A 135 38.62 -5.14 -29.23
N LYS A 136 37.88 -6.18 -29.60
CA LYS A 136 36.95 -6.20 -30.74
C LYS A 136 35.48 -6.36 -30.34
N GLU A 137 35.20 -6.48 -29.05
CA GLU A 137 33.86 -6.72 -28.51
C GLU A 137 33.29 -5.41 -27.98
N PHE A 138 32.13 -5.02 -28.51
CA PHE A 138 31.31 -3.93 -27.99
C PHE A 138 30.41 -4.49 -26.90
N TYR A 139 30.34 -3.83 -25.77
CA TYR A 139 29.47 -4.27 -24.69
C TYR A 139 28.78 -3.09 -23.99
N PRO A 140 27.59 -3.30 -23.42
CA PRO A 140 26.97 -2.29 -22.58
C PRO A 140 27.75 -2.21 -21.26
N ASN A 141 28.37 -1.06 -21.01
CA ASN A 141 29.07 -0.78 -19.76
C ASN A 141 28.08 -0.44 -18.65
N GLN A 142 27.10 0.41 -18.96
CA GLN A 142 26.02 0.82 -18.06
C GLN A 142 24.76 1.12 -18.87
N ILE A 143 23.60 0.95 -18.23
CA ILE A 143 22.29 1.30 -18.81
C ILE A 143 21.58 2.24 -17.83
N LYS A 144 21.49 3.52 -18.19
CA LYS A 144 20.93 4.57 -17.34
C LYS A 144 19.50 4.88 -17.76
N ALA A 145 18.53 4.49 -16.93
CA ALA A 145 17.15 4.95 -17.08
C ALA A 145 17.10 6.48 -16.86
N ARG A 146 16.49 7.21 -17.79
CA ARG A 146 16.43 8.67 -17.76
C ARG A 146 15.03 9.16 -17.35
N ASN A 147 14.95 10.38 -16.84
CA ASN A 147 13.69 11.02 -16.49
C ASN A 147 12.87 11.29 -17.77
N GLN A 148 11.61 10.86 -17.79
CA GLN A 148 10.67 11.05 -18.89
C GLN A 148 10.47 12.52 -19.27
N GLN A 149 10.50 13.45 -18.31
CA GLN A 149 10.28 14.89 -18.56
C GLN A 149 11.31 15.50 -19.52
N ARG A 150 12.49 14.89 -19.63
CA ARG A 150 13.56 15.34 -20.52
C ARG A 150 13.36 14.89 -21.97
N PHE A 151 12.30 14.14 -22.26
CA PHE A 151 12.07 13.57 -23.58
C PHE A 151 10.65 13.85 -24.07
N ASN A 152 10.53 14.01 -25.38
CA ASN A 152 9.26 14.11 -26.08
C ASN A 152 9.29 13.21 -27.33
N PHE A 153 8.17 13.16 -28.05
CA PHE A 153 8.08 12.48 -29.33
C PHE A 153 7.66 13.44 -30.45
N ALA A 154 8.26 13.25 -31.62
CA ALA A 154 7.91 13.95 -32.85
C ALA A 154 7.77 12.95 -33.99
N ILE A 155 7.11 13.34 -35.08
CA ILE A 155 7.02 12.53 -36.30
C ILE A 155 8.19 12.90 -37.20
N ASN A 156 9.00 11.91 -37.57
CA ASN A 156 10.09 12.12 -38.52
C ASN A 156 9.61 12.22 -39.97
N GLU A 157 10.51 12.55 -40.90
CA GLU A 157 10.20 12.64 -42.34
C GLU A 157 9.56 11.37 -42.91
N ALA A 158 9.93 10.20 -42.37
CA ALA A 158 9.41 8.89 -42.75
C ALA A 158 8.03 8.57 -42.14
N GLY A 159 7.44 9.47 -41.35
CA GLY A 159 6.13 9.28 -40.73
C GLY A 159 6.13 8.36 -39.50
N LYS A 160 7.29 8.15 -38.87
CA LYS A 160 7.44 7.33 -37.65
C LYS A 160 7.77 8.20 -36.45
N TRP A 161 7.39 7.73 -35.27
CA TRP A 161 7.78 8.35 -34.01
C TRP A 161 9.29 8.32 -33.82
N GLU A 162 9.85 9.49 -33.50
CA GLU A 162 11.22 9.66 -33.04
C GLU A 162 11.24 10.21 -31.62
N LEU A 163 12.07 9.61 -30.77
CA LEU A 163 12.33 10.13 -29.44
C LEU A 163 13.26 11.34 -29.58
N ARG A 164 12.89 12.45 -28.96
CA ARG A 164 13.73 13.64 -28.87
C ARG A 164 14.03 14.00 -27.43
N MET A 165 15.23 14.51 -27.19
CA MET A 165 15.67 14.97 -25.88
C MET A 165 15.64 16.49 -25.84
N LEU A 166 14.97 17.04 -24.83
CA LEU A 166 14.98 18.47 -24.56
C LEU A 166 16.35 18.86 -24.02
N THR A 167 16.96 19.87 -24.64
CA THR A 167 18.24 20.45 -24.23
C THR A 167 18.04 21.92 -23.85
N LEU A 168 19.05 22.54 -23.22
CA LEU A 168 18.98 23.97 -22.91
C LEU A 168 18.92 24.82 -24.18
N GLU A 169 19.53 24.33 -25.26
CA GLU A 169 19.57 24.98 -26.57
C GLU A 169 18.27 24.76 -27.36
N ASP A 170 17.65 23.58 -27.23
CA ASP A 170 16.38 23.22 -27.86
C ASP A 170 15.39 22.65 -26.81
N TRP A 171 14.79 23.58 -26.05
CA TRP A 171 13.88 23.26 -24.94
C TRP A 171 12.43 22.99 -25.39
N ILE A 172 12.10 23.26 -26.66
CA ILE A 172 10.74 23.15 -27.20
C ILE A 172 10.55 21.84 -27.96
N ASP A 173 11.27 21.66 -29.07
CA ASP A 173 11.17 20.51 -29.96
C ASP A 173 12.17 19.41 -29.56
N GLY A 174 13.35 19.81 -29.09
CA GLY A 174 14.42 18.90 -28.68
C GLY A 174 15.15 18.22 -29.83
N GLU A 175 16.28 17.62 -29.48
CA GLU A 175 17.18 16.95 -30.41
C GLU A 175 16.75 15.50 -30.69
N ALA A 176 16.69 15.09 -31.96
CA ALA A 176 16.32 13.74 -32.37
C ALA A 176 17.40 12.69 -32.03
N VAL A 177 17.42 12.25 -30.77
CA VAL A 177 18.47 11.36 -30.23
C VAL A 177 18.55 10.00 -30.94
N THR A 178 17.45 9.48 -31.46
CA THR A 178 17.47 8.21 -32.22
C THR A 178 18.15 8.35 -33.58
N LYS A 179 18.11 9.54 -34.18
CA LYS A 179 18.79 9.86 -35.44
C LYS A 179 20.25 10.24 -35.21
N LEU A 180 20.52 11.06 -34.19
CA LEU A 180 21.86 11.55 -33.88
C LEU A 180 22.74 10.48 -33.23
N HIS A 181 22.15 9.60 -32.40
CA HIS A 181 22.85 8.55 -31.67
C HIS A 181 22.18 7.18 -31.87
N PRO A 182 22.35 6.55 -33.06
CA PRO A 182 21.79 5.23 -33.33
C PRO A 182 22.25 4.19 -32.29
N LYS A 183 21.34 3.30 -31.88
CA LYS A 183 21.58 2.22 -30.90
C LYS A 183 22.04 2.68 -29.51
N LYS A 184 21.85 3.96 -29.16
CA LYS A 184 22.22 4.51 -27.85
C LYS A 184 21.04 4.65 -26.89
N PHE A 185 19.86 5.02 -27.40
CA PHE A 185 18.65 5.21 -26.60
C PHE A 185 17.57 4.22 -27.00
N PHE A 186 16.91 3.62 -26.01
CA PHE A 186 15.69 2.84 -26.20
C PHE A 186 14.60 3.29 -25.22
N THR A 187 13.36 2.97 -25.55
CA THR A 187 12.21 3.34 -24.73
C THR A 187 11.32 2.13 -24.47
N HIS A 188 11.08 1.88 -23.19
CA HIS A 188 10.02 0.96 -22.75
C HIS A 188 8.70 1.71 -22.69
N ILE A 189 7.66 1.16 -23.30
CA ILE A 189 6.33 1.77 -23.41
C ILE A 189 5.31 0.73 -22.94
N CYS A 190 4.38 1.17 -22.09
CA CYS A 190 3.31 0.36 -21.53
C CYS A 190 1.95 0.98 -21.90
N GLY A 191 0.97 0.13 -22.20
CA GLY A 191 -0.41 0.56 -22.45
C GLY A 191 -0.60 1.45 -23.69
N ALA A 192 0.30 1.40 -24.67
CA ALA A 192 0.14 2.18 -25.91
C ALA A 192 -1.13 1.75 -26.67
N THR A 193 -2.11 2.64 -26.71
CA THR A 193 -3.32 2.52 -27.53
C THR A 193 -3.21 3.48 -28.70
N ASP A 194 -3.56 3.02 -29.91
CA ASP A 194 -3.71 3.86 -31.12
C ASP A 194 -2.45 4.67 -31.47
N ASP A 195 -1.30 3.99 -31.57
CA ASP A 195 0.01 4.57 -31.88
C ASP A 195 0.48 5.70 -30.94
N ASN A 196 -0.05 5.83 -29.72
CA ASN A 196 0.46 6.80 -28.75
C ASN A 196 1.87 6.40 -28.22
N PRO A 197 2.94 7.18 -28.51
CA PRO A 197 4.30 6.83 -28.10
C PRO A 197 4.58 7.10 -26.61
N TYR A 198 3.75 7.92 -25.94
CA TYR A 198 3.85 8.15 -24.50
C TYR A 198 3.30 6.97 -23.69
N GLY A 199 2.54 6.07 -24.33
CA GLY A 199 1.83 4.99 -23.63
C GLY A 199 0.67 5.51 -22.78
N VAL A 200 0.07 4.60 -22.01
CA VAL A 200 -1.01 4.91 -21.06
C VAL A 200 -0.65 4.27 -19.74
N GLY A 201 -0.10 5.09 -18.83
CA GLY A 201 0.30 4.63 -17.50
C GLY A 201 -0.87 4.50 -16.53
N LEU A 202 -0.69 3.69 -15.49
CA LEU A 202 -1.68 3.54 -14.41
C LEU A 202 -1.87 4.85 -13.60
N GLY A 203 -0.88 5.75 -13.65
CA GLY A 203 -0.88 7.02 -12.93
C GLY A 203 -2.14 7.85 -13.19
N ARG A 204 -2.67 7.84 -14.42
CA ARG A 204 -3.90 8.58 -14.77
C ARG A 204 -5.10 8.18 -13.92
N THR A 205 -5.24 6.88 -13.64
CA THR A 205 -6.38 6.33 -12.89
C THR A 205 -6.10 6.46 -11.39
N LEU A 206 -4.88 6.13 -10.97
CA LEU A 206 -4.46 6.20 -9.58
C LEU A 206 -4.50 7.62 -9.01
N TRP A 207 -4.28 8.64 -9.85
CA TRP A 207 -4.31 10.03 -9.42
C TRP A 207 -5.64 10.40 -8.76
N TRP A 208 -6.77 9.99 -9.34
CA TRP A 208 -8.08 10.27 -8.78
C TRP A 208 -8.32 9.55 -7.45
N ASN A 209 -7.94 8.28 -7.35
CA ASN A 209 -8.13 7.49 -6.14
C ASN A 209 -7.32 8.08 -4.97
N VAL A 210 -6.05 8.41 -5.20
CA VAL A 210 -5.18 9.03 -4.19
C VAL A 210 -5.64 10.44 -3.85
N PHE A 211 -6.07 11.23 -4.84
CA PHE A 211 -6.60 12.57 -4.61
C PHE A 211 -7.83 12.55 -3.71
N PHE A 212 -8.83 11.72 -4.02
CA PHE A 212 -10.05 11.61 -3.20
C PHE A 212 -9.76 11.09 -1.80
N LYS A 213 -8.87 10.11 -1.65
CA LYS A 213 -8.39 9.64 -0.34
C LYS A 213 -7.76 10.78 0.47
N LYS A 214 -6.82 11.53 -0.11
CA LYS A 214 -6.17 12.67 0.56
C LYS A 214 -7.16 13.76 0.98
N GLN A 215 -8.15 14.08 0.13
CA GLN A 215 -9.22 15.01 0.51
C GLN A 215 -10.12 14.44 1.61
N GLY A 216 -10.45 13.15 1.55
CA GLY A 216 -11.20 12.46 2.60
C GLY A 216 -10.50 12.52 3.96
N ILE A 217 -9.20 12.24 3.99
CA ILE A 217 -8.37 12.37 5.20
C ILE A 217 -8.32 13.82 5.69
N LYS A 218 -8.17 14.80 4.79
CA LYS A 218 -8.21 16.22 5.17
C LYS A 218 -9.52 16.59 5.87
N PHE A 219 -10.66 16.17 5.31
CA PHE A 219 -11.96 16.39 5.94
C PHE A 219 -12.10 15.61 7.25
N TRP A 220 -11.52 14.43 7.33
CA TRP A 220 -11.51 13.65 8.56
C TRP A 220 -10.70 14.34 9.66
N LEU A 221 -9.52 14.88 9.35
CA LEU A 221 -8.72 15.65 10.30
C LEU A 221 -9.46 16.91 10.78
N GLN A 222 -10.08 17.66 9.87
CA GLN A 222 -10.92 18.81 10.22
C GLN A 222 -12.15 18.42 11.05
N PHE A 223 -12.69 17.23 10.80
CA PHE A 223 -13.78 16.67 11.60
C PHE A 223 -13.28 16.34 13.00
N VAL A 224 -12.17 15.61 13.14
CA VAL A 224 -11.59 15.25 14.44
C VAL A 224 -11.26 16.50 15.26
N ASP A 225 -10.70 17.53 14.63
CA ASP A 225 -10.41 18.81 15.25
C ASP A 225 -11.67 19.50 15.81
N LYS A 226 -12.74 19.58 15.01
CA LYS A 226 -14.02 20.15 15.46
C LYS A 226 -14.77 19.29 16.48
N PHE A 227 -14.53 17.97 16.46
CA PHE A 227 -15.10 17.05 17.44
C PHE A 227 -14.37 17.14 18.79
N ALA A 228 -13.06 17.38 18.77
CA ALA A 228 -12.27 17.63 19.97
C ALA A 228 -12.57 19.02 20.56
N SER A 229 -12.78 20.02 19.70
CA SER A 229 -13.01 21.42 20.09
C SER A 229 -14.35 21.93 19.51
N PRO A 230 -15.49 21.60 20.14
CA PRO A 230 -16.79 22.05 19.67
C PRO A 230 -16.88 23.59 19.73
N THR A 231 -17.48 24.19 18.70
CA THR A 231 -17.63 25.64 18.63
C THR A 231 -18.60 26.12 19.69
N ALA A 232 -18.13 26.96 20.61
CA ALA A 232 -18.98 27.59 21.62
C ALA A 232 -19.79 28.74 21.00
N ILE A 233 -21.10 28.77 21.24
CA ILE A 233 -21.96 29.91 20.92
C ILE A 233 -22.39 30.59 22.22
N GLY A 234 -22.07 31.88 22.35
CA GLY A 234 -22.62 32.74 23.38
C GLY A 234 -23.83 33.52 22.86
N LYS A 235 -24.98 33.42 23.54
CA LYS A 235 -26.16 34.23 23.23
C LYS A 235 -26.23 35.43 24.17
N TYR A 236 -26.46 36.63 23.62
CA TYR A 236 -26.65 37.86 24.39
C TYR A 236 -28.01 38.52 24.09
N LYS A 237 -28.56 39.26 25.06
CA LYS A 237 -29.86 39.93 24.92
C LYS A 237 -29.79 41.13 23.98
N ARG A 238 -30.91 41.42 23.31
CA ARG A 238 -31.04 42.56 22.39
C ARG A 238 -30.95 43.87 23.18
N GLY A 239 -29.83 44.59 23.03
CA GLY A 239 -29.50 45.80 23.80
C GLY A 239 -28.20 45.73 24.62
N ALA A 240 -27.46 44.61 24.58
CA ALA A 240 -26.18 44.46 25.27
C ALA A 240 -25.14 45.52 24.84
N THR A 241 -24.41 46.06 25.82
CA THR A 241 -23.37 47.08 25.59
C THR A 241 -22.16 46.48 24.89
N LYS A 242 -21.27 47.33 24.36
CA LYS A 242 -20.09 46.88 23.62
C LYS A 242 -19.11 46.11 24.52
N GLU A 243 -19.03 46.52 25.79
CA GLU A 243 -18.20 45.91 26.82
C GLU A 243 -18.68 44.49 27.15
N GLN A 244 -20.00 44.28 27.30
CA GLN A 244 -20.58 42.96 27.55
C GLN A 244 -20.33 41.98 26.40
N LYS A 245 -20.32 42.47 25.16
CA LYS A 245 -19.99 41.65 23.98
C LYS A 245 -18.51 41.27 23.96
N SER A 246 -17.62 42.18 24.36
CA SER A 246 -16.17 41.91 24.44
C SER A 246 -15.88 40.85 25.50
N THR A 247 -16.46 40.99 26.70
CA THR A 247 -16.28 40.00 27.79
C THR A 247 -16.83 38.62 27.41
N LEU A 248 -17.95 38.56 26.68
CA LEU A 248 -18.47 37.29 26.18
C LEU A 248 -17.56 36.67 25.11
N LEU A 249 -16.94 37.49 24.25
CA LEU A 249 -15.98 37.00 23.24
C LEU A 249 -14.71 36.45 23.92
N GLU A 250 -14.16 37.19 24.89
CA GLU A 250 -13.02 36.76 25.71
C GLU A 250 -13.31 35.45 26.46
N ALA A 251 -14.53 35.33 27.01
CA ALA A 251 -15.00 34.09 27.63
C ALA A 251 -15.07 32.91 26.65
N LEU A 252 -15.52 33.14 25.41
CA LEU A 252 -15.56 32.10 24.38
C LEU A 252 -14.15 31.70 23.91
N GLU A 253 -13.23 32.66 23.78
CA GLU A 253 -11.81 32.40 23.46
C GLU A 253 -11.10 31.64 24.58
N ALA A 254 -11.40 31.96 25.84
CA ALA A 254 -10.90 31.25 27.01
C ALA A 254 -11.42 29.80 27.08
N ILE A 255 -12.69 29.56 26.74
CA ILE A 255 -13.24 28.20 26.61
C ILE A 255 -12.54 27.42 25.48
N ALA A 256 -12.24 28.08 24.35
CA ALA A 256 -11.55 27.45 23.23
C ALA A 256 -10.06 27.11 23.53
N THR A 257 -9.48 27.69 24.59
CA THR A 257 -8.08 27.49 25.01
C THR A 257 -7.96 26.70 26.32
N ASP A 258 -9.02 25.98 26.72
CA ASP A 258 -9.09 25.19 27.96
C ASP A 258 -8.82 26.01 29.26
N ALA A 259 -9.13 27.31 29.24
CA ALA A 259 -9.10 28.14 30.44
C ALA A 259 -10.46 28.12 31.17
N GLY A 260 -10.43 28.11 32.51
CA GLY A 260 -11.65 28.21 33.31
C GLY A 260 -12.31 29.59 33.17
N VAL A 261 -13.63 29.64 32.99
CA VAL A 261 -14.38 30.88 32.71
C VAL A 261 -15.51 31.08 33.71
N ALA A 262 -15.64 32.31 34.22
CA ALA A 262 -16.75 32.75 35.07
C ALA A 262 -17.68 33.68 34.27
N ILE A 263 -18.97 33.36 34.25
CA ILE A 263 -19.97 34.02 33.41
C ILE A 263 -21.17 34.44 34.28
N PRO A 264 -21.77 35.63 34.09
CA PRO A 264 -23.03 36.02 34.72
C PRO A 264 -24.18 35.02 34.49
N GLU A 265 -25.06 34.84 35.47
CA GLU A 265 -26.20 33.88 35.42
C GLU A 265 -27.15 34.07 34.24
N ASP A 266 -27.17 35.25 33.61
CA ASP A 266 -28.09 35.58 32.53
C ASP A 266 -27.51 35.41 31.12
N LEU A 267 -26.28 34.92 30.99
CA LEU A 267 -25.61 34.60 29.73
C LEU A 267 -25.56 33.08 29.51
N GLU A 268 -26.07 32.64 28.34
CA GLU A 268 -26.09 31.23 27.96
C GLU A 268 -24.96 30.95 26.97
N ILE A 269 -24.04 30.06 27.33
CA ILE A 269 -23.07 29.48 26.41
C ILE A 269 -23.51 28.05 26.10
N THR A 270 -23.76 27.78 24.82
CA THR A 270 -24.08 26.44 24.32
C THR A 270 -22.97 26.01 23.38
N LEU A 271 -22.41 24.82 23.61
CA LEU A 271 -21.56 24.18 22.62
C LEU A 271 -22.44 23.74 21.45
N LEU A 272 -22.10 24.19 20.24
CA LEU A 272 -22.70 23.63 19.03
C LEU A 272 -22.15 22.22 18.84
N GLU A 273 -22.84 21.25 19.42
CA GLU A 273 -22.68 19.87 19.00
C GLU A 273 -23.26 19.74 17.60
N ALA A 274 -22.43 19.30 16.65
CA ALA A 274 -22.93 18.88 15.35
C ALA A 274 -23.76 17.61 15.56
N SER A 275 -25.08 17.76 15.78
CA SER A 275 -26.02 16.64 15.84
C SER A 275 -26.12 15.97 14.47
N ARG A 276 -25.16 15.10 14.17
CA ARG A 276 -25.10 14.35 12.93
C ARG A 276 -25.46 12.90 13.24
N SER A 277 -26.61 12.48 12.74
CA SER A 277 -27.12 11.09 12.80
C SER A 277 -26.41 10.12 11.84
N GLY A 278 -25.28 10.55 11.24
CA GLY A 278 -24.49 9.73 10.33
C GLY A 278 -23.42 8.93 11.08
N THR A 279 -23.17 7.71 10.64
CA THR A 279 -22.13 6.84 11.20
C THR A 279 -20.76 7.54 11.13
N ILE A 280 -20.10 7.72 12.27
CA ILE A 280 -18.79 8.40 12.43
C ILE A 280 -17.70 7.77 11.51
N ASN A 281 -17.91 6.53 11.08
CA ASN A 281 -16.99 5.75 10.24
C ASN A 281 -17.07 6.05 8.73
N CYS A 282 -17.82 7.06 8.28
CA CYS A 282 -17.95 7.37 6.85
C CYS A 282 -16.61 7.74 6.20
N TYR A 283 -15.75 8.47 6.91
CA TYR A 283 -14.42 8.87 6.43
C TYR A 283 -13.46 7.67 6.32
N GLU A 284 -13.45 6.79 7.33
CA GLU A 284 -12.66 5.56 7.30
C GLU A 284 -13.13 4.65 6.15
N SER A 285 -14.44 4.51 5.97
CA SER A 285 -15.04 3.71 4.90
C SER A 285 -14.66 4.23 3.51
N LEU A 286 -14.63 5.55 3.33
CA LEU A 286 -14.13 6.18 2.11
C LEU A 286 -12.65 5.85 1.87
N CYS A 287 -11.80 5.95 2.90
CA CYS A 287 -10.38 5.63 2.77
C CYS A 287 -10.17 4.16 2.37
N LYS A 288 -10.86 3.23 3.03
CA LYS A 288 -10.84 1.80 2.70
C LYS A 288 -11.32 1.53 1.28
N TYR A 289 -12.41 2.18 0.85
CA TYR A 289 -12.90 2.03 -0.52
C TYR A 289 -11.85 2.49 -1.54
N MET A 290 -11.19 3.63 -1.30
CA MET A 290 -10.15 4.14 -2.21
C MET A 290 -8.91 3.26 -2.22
N ASP A 291 -8.51 2.70 -1.07
CA ASP A 291 -7.41 1.73 -0.98
C ASP A 291 -7.74 0.43 -1.74
N GLY A 292 -9.00 -0.02 -1.69
CA GLY A 292 -9.48 -1.12 -2.52
C GLY A 292 -9.39 -0.81 -4.01
N GLU A 293 -9.82 0.37 -4.47
CA GLU A 293 -9.72 0.76 -5.89
C GLU A 293 -8.27 0.91 -6.37
N ILE A 294 -7.35 1.39 -5.52
CA ILE A 294 -5.90 1.41 -5.80
C ILE A 294 -5.39 -0.03 -6.01
N SER A 295 -5.75 -0.95 -5.12
CA SER A 295 -5.35 -2.36 -5.21
C SER A 295 -5.85 -3.01 -6.50
N LYS A 296 -7.14 -2.81 -6.85
CA LYS A 296 -7.71 -3.31 -8.10
C LYS A 296 -7.01 -2.77 -9.33
N THR A 297 -6.71 -1.48 -9.34
CA THR A 297 -6.07 -0.81 -10.49
C THR A 297 -4.68 -1.36 -10.76
N VAL A 298 -3.92 -1.69 -9.71
CA VAL A 298 -2.53 -2.13 -9.85
C VAL A 298 -2.39 -3.64 -9.89
N LEU A 299 -3.03 -4.38 -8.98
CA LEU A 299 -2.89 -5.84 -8.86
C LEU A 299 -4.05 -6.62 -9.51
N GLY A 300 -5.10 -5.95 -9.97
CA GLY A 300 -6.30 -6.59 -10.51
C GLY A 300 -7.30 -7.06 -9.45
N GLU A 301 -7.00 -6.86 -8.16
CA GLU A 301 -7.76 -7.41 -7.03
C GLU A 301 -7.63 -6.60 -5.74
N THR A 302 -8.51 -6.88 -4.76
CA THR A 302 -8.50 -6.25 -3.43
C THR A 302 -8.05 -7.15 -2.29
N LEU A 303 -8.36 -8.45 -2.37
CA LEU A 303 -8.48 -9.30 -1.19
C LEU A 303 -7.16 -9.70 -0.53
N THR A 304 -6.06 -9.79 -1.28
CA THR A 304 -4.73 -10.14 -0.71
C THR A 304 -4.14 -9.02 0.15
N THR A 305 -4.61 -7.78 0.00
CA THR A 305 -4.15 -6.64 0.82
C THR A 305 -5.16 -6.26 1.91
N GLU A 306 -6.43 -6.65 1.76
CA GLU A 306 -7.55 -6.34 2.68
C GLU A 306 -8.18 -7.63 3.25
N ILE A 307 -7.39 -8.51 3.87
CA ILE A 307 -7.93 -9.74 4.48
C ILE A 307 -8.87 -9.35 5.64
N GLY A 308 -10.16 -9.36 5.37
CA GLY A 308 -11.22 -9.48 6.37
C GLY A 308 -11.41 -10.94 6.82
N SER A 309 -12.13 -11.13 7.92
CA SER A 309 -12.32 -12.39 8.67
C SER A 309 -13.04 -13.53 7.94
N ARG A 310 -13.10 -13.53 6.60
CA ARG A 310 -13.95 -14.40 5.78
C ARG A 310 -13.38 -14.72 4.39
N GLY A 311 -12.05 -14.76 4.23
CA GLY A 311 -11.42 -15.23 2.99
C GLY A 311 -11.27 -16.75 2.97
N SER A 312 -11.81 -17.44 1.95
CA SER A 312 -11.54 -18.86 1.73
C SER A 312 -10.17 -19.04 1.06
N TYR A 313 -9.45 -20.12 1.39
CA TYR A 313 -8.17 -20.48 0.74
C TYR A 313 -8.26 -20.48 -0.80
N ALA A 314 -9.42 -20.87 -1.35
CA ALA A 314 -9.68 -20.86 -2.79
C ALA A 314 -9.70 -19.46 -3.40
N ALA A 315 -10.20 -18.45 -2.67
CA ALA A 315 -10.15 -17.06 -3.12
C ALA A 315 -8.69 -16.58 -3.19
N ALA A 316 -7.89 -16.83 -2.15
CA ALA A 316 -6.47 -16.42 -2.11
C ALA A 316 -5.64 -17.01 -3.27
N ASN A 317 -5.90 -18.27 -3.66
CA ASN A 317 -5.23 -18.87 -4.82
C ASN A 317 -5.65 -18.20 -6.15
N THR A 318 -6.95 -17.98 -6.36
CA THR A 318 -7.44 -17.30 -7.57
C THR A 318 -6.83 -15.90 -7.71
N HIS A 319 -6.64 -15.25 -6.57
CA HIS A 319 -6.06 -13.93 -6.49
C HIS A 319 -4.58 -13.89 -6.88
N ASN A 320 -3.81 -14.83 -6.34
CA ASN A 320 -2.41 -14.98 -6.70
C ASN A 320 -2.24 -15.25 -8.21
N GLU A 321 -3.14 -16.01 -8.83
CA GLU A 321 -3.12 -16.22 -10.28
C GLU A 321 -3.31 -14.93 -11.08
N VAL A 322 -4.30 -14.10 -10.75
CA VAL A 322 -4.51 -12.80 -11.43
C VAL A 322 -3.28 -11.90 -11.30
N ARG A 323 -2.70 -11.84 -10.10
CA ARG A 323 -1.46 -11.08 -9.88
C ARG A 323 -0.31 -11.62 -10.72
N LYS A 324 -0.14 -12.94 -10.80
CA LYS A 324 0.90 -13.58 -11.62
C LYS A 324 0.69 -13.30 -13.10
N GLU A 325 -0.54 -13.36 -13.61
CA GLU A 325 -0.87 -13.04 -15.00
C GLU A 325 -0.47 -11.61 -15.37
N LEU A 326 -0.83 -10.63 -14.54
CA LEU A 326 -0.42 -9.23 -14.75
C LEU A 326 1.09 -9.04 -14.70
N THR A 327 1.74 -9.65 -13.73
CA THR A 327 3.20 -9.57 -13.56
C THR A 327 3.94 -10.21 -14.74
N LYS A 328 3.42 -11.34 -15.25
CA LYS A 328 3.94 -12.00 -16.44
C LYS A 328 3.78 -11.13 -17.68
N ALA A 329 2.61 -10.51 -17.85
CA ALA A 329 2.37 -9.59 -18.96
C ALA A 329 3.35 -8.40 -18.94
N ASP A 330 3.60 -7.80 -17.78
CA ASP A 330 4.60 -6.74 -17.63
C ASP A 330 6.01 -7.22 -18.01
N SER A 331 6.39 -8.41 -17.55
CA SER A 331 7.67 -9.03 -17.88
C SER A 331 7.82 -9.30 -19.37
N ASP A 332 6.77 -9.79 -20.03
CA ASP A 332 6.78 -10.07 -21.47
C ASP A 332 6.93 -8.77 -22.28
N LEU A 333 6.23 -7.70 -21.92
CA LEU A 333 6.36 -6.38 -22.56
C LEU A 333 7.75 -5.77 -22.36
N LEU A 334 8.33 -5.92 -21.16
CA LEU A 334 9.69 -5.50 -20.86
C LEU A 334 10.70 -6.29 -21.68
N SER A 335 10.55 -7.61 -21.72
CA SER A 335 11.41 -8.53 -22.47
C SER A 335 11.35 -8.24 -23.97
N ASP A 336 10.17 -8.01 -24.54
CA ASP A 336 10.02 -7.60 -25.95
C ASP A 336 10.78 -6.31 -26.26
N THR A 337 10.67 -5.31 -25.37
CA THR A 337 11.42 -4.05 -25.51
C THR A 337 12.93 -4.27 -25.50
N LEU A 338 13.44 -5.09 -24.58
CA LEU A 338 14.87 -5.38 -24.48
C LEU A 338 15.35 -6.24 -25.66
N ASN A 339 14.54 -7.20 -26.12
CA ASN A 339 14.83 -8.06 -27.26
C ASN A 339 14.91 -7.26 -28.58
N ARG A 340 13.95 -6.36 -28.83
CA ARG A 340 13.93 -5.54 -30.07
C ARG A 340 15.00 -4.45 -30.09
N THR A 341 15.51 -4.05 -28.93
CA THR A 341 16.52 -2.99 -28.80
C THR A 341 17.85 -3.56 -28.30
N LEU A 342 18.11 -3.56 -27.00
CA LEU A 342 19.37 -3.90 -26.36
C LEU A 342 19.99 -5.19 -26.91
N VAL A 343 19.28 -6.32 -26.85
CA VAL A 343 19.80 -7.64 -27.25
C VAL A 343 20.11 -7.66 -28.75
N LYS A 344 19.19 -7.16 -29.58
CA LYS A 344 19.40 -7.06 -31.03
C LYS A 344 20.59 -6.17 -31.38
N TRP A 345 20.77 -5.05 -30.69
CA TRP A 345 21.86 -4.12 -30.98
C TRP A 345 23.20 -4.69 -30.55
N ASP A 346 23.27 -5.36 -29.39
CA ASP A 346 24.46 -6.02 -28.88
C ASP A 346 24.95 -7.11 -29.86
N VAL A 347 24.03 -7.97 -30.32
CA VAL A 347 24.36 -8.98 -31.34
C VAL A 347 24.77 -8.35 -32.66
N GLN A 348 24.07 -7.33 -33.14
CA GLN A 348 24.43 -6.68 -34.41
C GLN A 348 25.79 -5.97 -34.40
N LEU A 349 26.27 -5.53 -33.24
CA LEU A 349 27.57 -4.87 -33.12
C LEU A 349 28.73 -5.87 -33.09
N ASN A 350 28.50 -7.08 -32.56
CA ASN A 350 29.54 -8.08 -32.35
C ASN A 350 29.50 -9.25 -33.35
N LEU A 351 28.30 -9.74 -33.66
CA LEU A 351 28.03 -10.93 -34.49
C LEU A 351 26.85 -10.64 -35.44
N PRO A 352 27.04 -9.82 -36.49
CA PRO A 352 25.96 -9.41 -37.39
C PRO A 352 25.32 -10.58 -38.17
N GLU A 353 26.01 -11.70 -38.31
CA GLU A 353 25.53 -12.93 -38.93
C GLU A 353 24.64 -13.78 -38.02
N ALA A 354 24.68 -13.55 -36.70
CA ALA A 354 23.90 -14.30 -35.73
C ALA A 354 22.45 -13.81 -35.65
N LYS A 355 21.53 -14.72 -35.34
CA LYS A 355 20.16 -14.33 -34.99
C LYS A 355 20.13 -13.89 -33.52
N PRO A 356 19.47 -12.76 -33.19
CA PRO A 356 19.39 -12.32 -31.80
C PRO A 356 18.72 -13.37 -30.91
N PRO A 357 19.29 -13.66 -29.72
CA PRO A 357 18.69 -14.57 -28.76
C PRO A 357 17.44 -13.95 -28.12
N ARG A 358 16.66 -14.78 -27.41
CA ARG A 358 15.46 -14.35 -26.69
C ARG A 358 15.77 -14.24 -25.20
N LEU A 359 15.75 -13.03 -24.68
CA LEU A 359 15.71 -12.75 -23.25
C LEU A 359 14.27 -12.86 -22.74
N TRP A 360 14.07 -13.55 -21.63
CA TRP A 360 12.78 -13.66 -20.95
C TRP A 360 12.97 -13.98 -19.45
N ARG A 361 11.91 -13.88 -18.66
CA ARG A 361 11.91 -14.26 -17.23
C ARG A 361 11.05 -15.47 -16.98
N ASN A 362 11.52 -16.37 -16.12
CA ASN A 362 10.83 -17.60 -15.81
C ASN A 362 9.66 -17.38 -14.84
N PHE A 363 8.44 -17.59 -15.33
CA PHE A 363 7.19 -17.57 -14.55
C PHE A 363 6.61 -18.97 -14.33
N GLU A 364 7.32 -20.02 -14.73
CA GLU A 364 6.92 -21.39 -14.42
C GLU A 364 6.92 -21.57 -12.90
N GLU A 365 5.87 -22.20 -12.39
CA GLU A 365 5.80 -22.52 -10.98
C GLU A 365 6.80 -23.63 -10.68
N ALA A 366 7.46 -23.54 -9.52
CA ALA A 366 8.15 -24.68 -8.98
C ALA A 366 7.15 -25.82 -8.89
N GLU A 367 7.47 -26.95 -9.53
CA GLU A 367 6.52 -28.02 -9.65
C GLU A 367 6.13 -28.53 -8.26
N ASP A 368 4.83 -28.67 -8.01
CA ASP A 368 4.34 -29.23 -6.76
C ASP A 368 4.79 -30.69 -6.64
N LEU A 369 5.87 -30.90 -5.88
CA LEU A 369 6.45 -32.22 -5.64
C LEU A 369 5.45 -33.15 -4.93
N ASN A 370 4.53 -32.61 -4.12
CA ASN A 370 3.48 -33.42 -3.47
C ASN A 370 2.44 -33.87 -4.49
N GLY A 371 1.95 -32.95 -5.32
CA GLY A 371 1.07 -33.26 -6.44
C GLY A 371 1.70 -34.25 -7.42
N ARG A 372 3.00 -34.10 -7.73
CA ARG A 372 3.74 -35.02 -8.59
C ARG A 372 3.93 -36.39 -7.94
N SER A 373 4.29 -36.46 -6.66
CA SER A 373 4.37 -37.73 -5.92
C SER A 373 3.02 -38.47 -5.90
N GLN A 374 1.90 -37.75 -5.74
CA GLN A 374 0.56 -38.33 -5.81
C GLN A 374 0.21 -38.84 -7.22
N ARG A 375 0.62 -38.13 -8.28
CA ARG A 375 0.50 -38.61 -9.68
C ARG A 375 1.36 -39.85 -9.91
N ASP A 376 2.59 -39.86 -9.41
CA ASP A 376 3.54 -40.97 -9.55
C ASP A 376 2.99 -42.23 -8.86
N LYS A 377 2.39 -42.09 -7.67
CA LYS A 377 1.65 -43.16 -7.00
C LYS A 377 0.48 -43.67 -7.84
N THR A 378 -0.30 -42.77 -8.43
CA THR A 378 -1.43 -43.13 -9.31
C THR A 378 -0.94 -43.87 -10.56
N LEU A 379 0.16 -43.44 -11.17
CA LEU A 379 0.79 -44.11 -12.31
C LEU A 379 1.31 -45.50 -11.94
N PHE A 380 1.87 -45.65 -10.74
CA PHE A 380 2.28 -46.94 -10.19
C PHE A 380 1.09 -47.88 -9.97
N ASP A 381 0.00 -47.37 -9.41
CA ASP A 381 -1.25 -48.12 -9.23
C ASP A 381 -1.88 -48.54 -10.58
N MET A 382 -1.65 -47.74 -11.64
CA MET A 382 -2.02 -48.07 -13.03
C MET A 382 -1.06 -49.04 -13.72
N GLY A 383 0.02 -49.47 -13.05
CA GLY A 383 0.99 -50.45 -13.53
C GLY A 383 2.24 -49.88 -14.21
N PHE A 384 2.48 -48.57 -14.13
CA PHE A 384 3.69 -47.93 -14.66
C PHE A 384 4.72 -47.68 -13.54
N LYS A 385 5.94 -48.20 -13.69
CA LYS A 385 7.04 -47.97 -12.73
C LYS A 385 7.96 -46.84 -13.20
N LEU A 386 8.25 -45.86 -12.34
CA LEU A 386 9.28 -44.84 -12.63
C LEU A 386 10.66 -45.50 -12.79
N LYS A 387 11.43 -45.00 -13.76
CA LYS A 387 12.82 -45.42 -13.94
C LYS A 387 13.71 -44.77 -12.87
N LYS A 388 14.75 -45.50 -12.44
CA LYS A 388 15.72 -45.05 -11.44
C LYS A 388 16.37 -43.71 -11.81
N GLU A 389 16.77 -43.58 -13.08
CA GLU A 389 17.34 -42.35 -13.66
C GLU A 389 16.40 -41.14 -13.50
N ALA A 390 15.09 -41.35 -13.68
CA ALA A 390 14.09 -40.30 -13.56
C ALA A 390 13.81 -39.92 -12.10
N VAL A 391 13.88 -40.88 -11.16
CA VAL A 391 13.74 -40.58 -9.72
C VAL A 391 14.86 -39.65 -9.25
N THR A 392 16.10 -39.96 -9.66
CA THR A 392 17.28 -39.13 -9.36
C THR A 392 17.20 -37.74 -9.99
N GLU A 393 16.73 -37.63 -11.24
CA GLU A 393 16.55 -36.35 -11.90
C GLU A 393 15.45 -35.48 -11.24
N ILE A 394 14.38 -36.10 -10.75
CA ILE A 394 13.20 -35.40 -10.20
C ILE A 394 13.38 -35.06 -8.72
N TYR A 395 13.88 -35.99 -7.90
CA TYR A 395 13.96 -35.85 -6.44
C TYR A 395 15.40 -35.70 -5.91
N GLY A 396 16.40 -35.79 -6.79
CA GLY A 396 17.82 -35.67 -6.46
C GLY A 396 18.49 -36.98 -6.02
N ASP A 397 19.79 -36.89 -5.75
CA ASP A 397 20.66 -38.00 -5.32
C ASP A 397 20.55 -38.34 -3.82
N HIS A 398 19.56 -37.80 -3.12
CA HIS A 398 19.48 -37.84 -1.66
C HIS A 398 18.82 -39.12 -1.09
N TYR A 399 18.41 -40.06 -1.93
CA TYR A 399 17.61 -41.22 -1.53
C TYR A 399 18.23 -42.55 -1.99
N GLU A 400 18.29 -43.53 -1.08
CA GLU A 400 18.74 -44.90 -1.39
C GLU A 400 17.56 -45.85 -1.63
N GLU A 401 17.75 -46.84 -2.50
CA GLU A 401 16.72 -47.82 -2.87
C GLU A 401 16.56 -48.88 -1.77
N VAL A 402 15.39 -48.94 -1.14
CA VAL A 402 15.07 -50.03 -0.20
C VAL A 402 14.58 -51.24 -1.00
N GLU A 403 15.29 -52.37 -0.91
CA GLU A 403 14.81 -53.64 -1.49
C GLU A 403 13.50 -54.05 -0.80
N GLN A 404 12.41 -54.11 -1.55
CA GLN A 404 11.08 -54.45 -1.03
C GLN A 404 11.07 -55.87 -0.45
N GLY A 405 10.98 -55.96 0.88
CA GLY A 405 10.82 -57.24 1.59
C GLY A 405 10.91 -57.18 3.11
N GLY A 406 11.30 -56.06 3.73
CA GLY A 406 11.26 -55.88 5.17
C GLY A 406 10.36 -54.71 5.54
N GLU A 407 9.43 -54.92 6.48
CA GLU A 407 8.84 -53.81 7.22
C GLU A 407 10.00 -53.02 7.85
N ALA A 408 10.23 -51.80 7.39
CA ALA A 408 11.16 -50.91 8.05
C ALA A 408 10.55 -50.60 9.43
N SER A 409 11.15 -51.13 10.48
CA SER A 409 10.76 -50.80 11.86
C SER A 409 10.95 -49.30 12.09
N ASP A 410 10.10 -48.67 12.92
CA ASP A 410 10.20 -47.25 13.29
C ASP A 410 11.63 -46.84 13.73
N GLU A 411 12.40 -47.77 14.32
CA GLU A 411 13.81 -47.59 14.68
C GLU A 411 14.77 -47.42 13.48
N GLN A 412 14.52 -48.11 12.35
CA GLN A 412 15.29 -47.96 11.11
C GLN A 412 14.94 -46.67 10.37
N PHE A 413 13.70 -46.18 10.50
CA PHE A 413 13.28 -44.89 9.98
C PHE A 413 13.98 -43.75 10.73
N LEU A 414 14.04 -43.83 12.07
CA LEU A 414 14.73 -42.85 12.92
C LEU A 414 16.26 -42.85 12.74
N SER A 415 16.88 -43.99 12.43
CA SER A 415 18.33 -44.05 12.21
C SER A 415 18.77 -43.41 10.88
N ASN A 416 17.90 -43.46 9.86
CA ASN A 416 18.20 -42.93 8.52
C ASN A 416 17.86 -41.44 8.36
N SER A 417 17.05 -40.87 9.26
CA SER A 417 16.67 -39.45 9.25
C SER A 417 17.70 -38.52 9.90
N GLY A 418 18.82 -39.05 10.43
CA GLY A 418 19.85 -38.26 11.09
C GLY A 418 19.45 -37.68 12.45
N VAL A 419 18.37 -38.16 13.05
CA VAL A 419 17.88 -37.69 14.35
C VAL A 419 18.50 -38.55 15.47
N GLN A 420 19.48 -38.00 16.19
CA GLN A 420 19.85 -38.52 17.51
C GLN A 420 18.73 -38.20 18.50
N GLU A 421 18.43 -39.12 19.43
CA GLU A 421 17.53 -38.87 20.57
C GLU A 421 17.95 -37.61 21.35
N GLY A 422 17.31 -36.51 20.98
CA GLY A 422 17.60 -35.17 21.44
C GLY A 422 16.74 -34.19 20.64
N ALA A 423 15.62 -33.78 21.24
CA ALA A 423 14.75 -32.69 20.79
C ALA A 423 14.20 -32.83 19.34
N GLY A 424 13.00 -33.41 19.22
CA GLY A 424 12.19 -33.29 18.02
C GLY A 424 11.72 -31.85 17.82
N GLY A 425 12.50 -31.09 17.04
CA GLY A 425 12.02 -29.99 16.24
C GLY A 425 11.75 -30.51 14.83
N GLU A 426 10.50 -30.47 14.40
CA GLU A 426 10.16 -30.41 12.98
C GLU A 426 9.94 -28.94 12.63
N ASP A 427 10.98 -28.33 12.08
CA ASP A 427 10.90 -27.09 11.32
C ASP A 427 10.29 -27.44 9.95
N THR A 428 9.00 -27.17 9.79
CA THR A 428 8.45 -26.81 8.48
C THR A 428 8.54 -25.29 8.36
N ALA A 429 9.56 -24.82 7.65
CA ALA A 429 9.68 -23.41 7.31
C ALA A 429 8.66 -23.04 6.22
N ASP A 430 7.63 -22.30 6.61
CA ASP A 430 6.96 -21.36 5.72
C ASP A 430 7.08 -19.95 6.34
N MET A 431 7.85 -19.11 5.66
CA MET A 431 8.10 -17.72 6.03
C MET A 431 6.95 -16.85 5.51
N SER A 432 6.04 -16.44 6.38
CA SER A 432 5.35 -15.16 6.18
C SER A 432 4.91 -14.53 7.50
N GLU A 433 5.20 -13.25 7.62
CA GLU A 433 4.99 -12.39 8.78
C GLU A 433 3.51 -12.32 9.22
N SER A 434 3.25 -12.66 10.48
CA SER A 434 2.20 -12.00 11.26
C SER A 434 2.53 -12.12 12.74
N VAL A 435 2.52 -11.00 13.45
CA VAL A 435 2.60 -10.98 14.92
C VAL A 435 1.21 -11.37 15.43
N ASP A 436 0.92 -12.67 15.41
CA ASP A 436 -0.31 -13.24 15.94
C ASP A 436 -0.02 -13.79 17.35
N PHE A 437 -0.81 -13.34 18.33
CA PHE A 437 -0.67 -13.79 19.71
C PHE A 437 -0.92 -15.29 19.75
N GLY A 438 0.13 -16.05 20.06
CA GLY A 438 0.21 -17.49 19.84
C GLY A 438 -0.85 -18.32 20.54
N SER A 439 -1.85 -18.75 19.77
CA SER A 439 -2.62 -19.98 19.96
C SER A 439 -3.55 -20.16 18.77
N ILE A 440 -3.60 -21.35 18.18
CA ILE A 440 -4.61 -21.68 17.18
C ILE A 440 -5.96 -21.68 17.90
N ILE A 441 -6.78 -20.65 17.69
CA ILE A 441 -8.13 -20.59 18.27
C ILE A 441 -8.97 -21.67 17.59
N ASP A 442 -9.30 -22.73 18.32
CA ASP A 442 -10.10 -23.86 17.84
C ASP A 442 -11.57 -23.42 17.61
N ARG A 443 -12.12 -22.57 18.48
CA ARG A 443 -13.48 -22.00 18.32
C ARG A 443 -13.74 -20.77 19.17
N VAL A 444 -14.77 -19.98 18.83
CA VAL A 444 -15.20 -18.81 19.62
C VAL A 444 -16.53 -19.09 20.31
N LEU A 445 -16.53 -19.11 21.65
CA LEU A 445 -17.73 -19.27 22.48
C LEU A 445 -18.30 -17.89 22.83
N LYS A 446 -19.59 -17.65 22.55
CA LYS A 446 -20.32 -16.46 23.00
C LYS A 446 -21.01 -16.76 24.33
N TRP A 447 -20.63 -16.07 25.39
CA TRP A 447 -21.16 -16.30 26.74
C TRP A 447 -21.37 -14.97 27.47
N ASN A 448 -22.60 -14.68 27.91
CA ASN A 448 -22.96 -13.46 28.66
C ASN A 448 -22.41 -12.14 28.06
N GLY A 449 -22.45 -11.99 26.73
CA GLY A 449 -21.94 -10.81 26.02
C GLY A 449 -20.42 -10.76 25.82
N LEU A 450 -19.68 -11.76 26.33
CA LEU A 450 -18.25 -11.96 26.07
C LEU A 450 -18.04 -12.90 24.88
N ALA A 451 -16.98 -12.62 24.11
CA ALA A 451 -16.46 -13.54 23.10
C ALA A 451 -15.21 -14.21 23.68
N ILE A 452 -15.25 -15.52 23.87
CA ILE A 452 -14.15 -16.31 24.44
C ILE A 452 -13.51 -17.10 23.31
N GLY A 453 -12.23 -16.85 23.04
CA GLY A 453 -11.44 -17.67 22.13
C GLY A 453 -11.02 -18.93 22.88
N VAL A 454 -11.51 -20.10 22.47
CA VAL A 454 -11.12 -21.38 23.03
C VAL A 454 -9.93 -21.89 22.23
N GLU A 455 -8.80 -22.07 22.90
CA GLU A 455 -7.53 -22.50 22.31
C GLU A 455 -7.32 -24.00 22.48
N PHE A 456 -7.72 -24.53 23.64
CA PHE A 456 -7.60 -25.95 23.96
C PHE A 456 -8.91 -26.48 24.52
N LEU A 457 -9.37 -27.60 23.97
CA LEU A 457 -10.50 -28.36 24.48
C LEU A 457 -10.10 -29.20 25.71
N PRO A 458 -11.06 -29.57 26.57
CA PRO A 458 -10.82 -30.56 27.62
C PRO A 458 -10.11 -31.81 27.08
N ASN A 459 -9.13 -32.32 27.81
CA ASN A 459 -8.28 -33.46 27.47
C ASN A 459 -7.23 -33.23 26.37
N GLN A 460 -7.06 -32.02 25.83
CA GLN A 460 -5.92 -31.68 24.98
C GLN A 460 -4.68 -31.33 25.82
N VAL A 461 -3.49 -31.49 25.22
CA VAL A 461 -2.20 -31.18 25.87
C VAL A 461 -1.81 -29.75 25.55
N ARG A 462 -1.64 -28.94 26.59
CA ARG A 462 -1.10 -27.58 26.46
C ARG A 462 0.43 -27.66 26.38
N PHE A 463 1.03 -26.98 25.39
CA PHE A 463 2.47 -26.97 25.09
C PHE A 463 3.10 -28.37 24.94
N PRO A 464 2.71 -29.16 23.92
CA PRO A 464 3.36 -30.43 23.62
C PRO A 464 4.87 -30.20 23.40
N GLY A 465 5.73 -30.99 24.06
CA GLY A 465 7.18 -30.92 23.90
C GLY A 465 7.92 -29.89 24.77
N ARG A 466 7.24 -29.06 25.59
CA ARG A 466 7.89 -28.13 26.55
C ARG A 466 7.92 -28.70 27.98
N LYS A 467 8.82 -28.19 28.83
CA LYS A 467 9.02 -28.62 30.25
C LYS A 467 7.75 -28.59 31.13
N HIS A 468 6.73 -27.82 30.73
CA HIS A 468 5.43 -27.68 31.42
C HIS A 468 4.25 -28.31 30.66
N SER A 469 4.51 -29.28 29.77
CA SER A 469 3.46 -29.97 29.01
C SER A 469 2.48 -30.69 29.95
N LYS A 470 1.19 -30.34 29.87
CA LYS A 470 0.15 -30.91 30.74
C LYS A 470 -1.16 -31.13 29.97
N LYS A 471 -1.78 -32.28 30.21
CA LYS A 471 -3.13 -32.60 29.73
C LYS A 471 -4.16 -31.87 30.58
N LEU A 472 -4.89 -30.95 29.98
CA LEU A 472 -5.92 -30.15 30.66
C LEU A 472 -7.19 -30.98 30.87
N ARG A 473 -7.90 -30.75 31.97
CA ARG A 473 -9.23 -31.31 32.27
C ARG A 473 -10.34 -30.32 31.94
N SER A 474 -10.05 -29.03 32.03
CA SER A 474 -10.93 -27.93 31.60
C SER A 474 -10.56 -27.41 30.21
N GLY A 475 -11.49 -26.71 29.56
CA GLY A 475 -11.15 -25.94 28.35
C GLY A 475 -10.32 -24.71 28.73
N TYR A 476 -9.47 -24.25 27.82
CA TYR A 476 -8.59 -23.11 28.05
C TYR A 476 -8.58 -22.16 26.86
N GLY A 477 -8.46 -20.87 27.14
CA GLY A 477 -8.22 -19.83 26.15
C GLY A 477 -8.33 -18.44 26.75
N HIS A 478 -8.72 -17.44 25.97
CA HIS A 478 -8.70 -16.05 26.40
C HIS A 478 -10.01 -15.30 26.12
N ILE A 479 -10.31 -14.29 26.94
CA ILE A 479 -11.45 -13.39 26.73
C ILE A 479 -11.06 -12.34 25.68
N ARG A 480 -11.67 -12.41 24.49
CA ARG A 480 -11.32 -11.53 23.36
C ARG A 480 -11.67 -10.08 23.65
N SER A 481 -10.80 -9.18 23.20
CA SER A 481 -10.93 -7.72 23.38
C SER A 481 -10.72 -7.23 24.82
N TYR A 482 -10.17 -8.06 25.71
CA TYR A 482 -9.76 -7.66 27.06
C TYR A 482 -8.27 -7.99 27.27
N ILE A 483 -7.54 -7.08 27.89
CA ILE A 483 -6.08 -7.16 28.10
C ILE A 483 -5.78 -7.04 29.60
N GLY A 484 -4.89 -7.89 30.10
CA GLY A 484 -4.38 -7.92 31.48
C GLY A 484 -3.40 -6.78 31.78
N ALA A 485 -2.96 -6.71 33.04
CA ALA A 485 -2.00 -5.70 33.49
C ALA A 485 -0.59 -5.90 32.88
N ASP A 486 -0.31 -7.12 32.42
CA ASP A 486 0.88 -7.57 31.71
C ASP A 486 0.85 -7.24 30.20
N GLY A 487 -0.27 -6.74 29.67
CA GLY A 487 -0.45 -6.49 28.25
C GLY A 487 -0.84 -7.71 27.43
N GLU A 488 -1.08 -8.87 28.07
CA GLU A 488 -1.54 -10.11 27.43
C GLU A 488 -3.07 -10.26 27.48
N ALA A 489 -3.63 -11.19 26.72
CA ALA A 489 -5.07 -11.41 26.74
C ALA A 489 -5.50 -12.04 28.08
N LEU A 490 -6.70 -11.68 28.58
CA LEU A 490 -7.19 -12.24 29.84
C LEU A 490 -7.43 -13.76 29.73
N ASP A 491 -6.57 -14.53 30.36
CA ASP A 491 -6.63 -15.99 30.39
C ASP A 491 -7.86 -16.52 31.13
N CYS A 492 -8.47 -17.58 30.60
CA CYS A 492 -9.63 -18.20 31.21
C CYS A 492 -9.68 -19.73 31.09
N TYR A 493 -10.22 -20.35 32.14
CA TYR A 493 -10.61 -21.75 32.18
C TYR A 493 -12.13 -21.88 32.04
N ILE A 494 -12.55 -22.75 31.14
CA ILE A 494 -13.94 -22.93 30.73
C ILE A 494 -14.45 -24.27 31.24
N TYR A 495 -15.59 -24.26 31.91
CA TYR A 495 -16.26 -25.48 32.35
C TYR A 495 -16.62 -26.37 31.14
N SER A 496 -16.25 -27.65 31.19
CA SER A 496 -16.40 -28.57 30.05
C SER A 496 -17.83 -28.71 29.54
N GLY A 497 -18.85 -28.60 30.42
CA GLY A 497 -20.25 -28.66 30.00
C GLY A 497 -20.74 -27.48 29.15
N LEU A 498 -19.95 -26.40 29.01
CA LEU A 498 -20.19 -25.32 28.04
C LEU A 498 -19.63 -25.64 26.64
N LEU A 499 -18.89 -26.74 26.52
CA LEU A 499 -18.05 -27.09 25.37
C LEU A 499 -18.51 -28.38 24.66
N ASP A 500 -19.54 -29.07 25.17
CA ASP A 500 -20.09 -30.31 24.61
C ASP A 500 -21.01 -30.03 23.39
N GLU A 501 -20.76 -30.67 22.25
CA GLU A 501 -21.41 -30.41 20.95
C GLU A 501 -22.73 -31.18 20.72
N GLU A 502 -23.21 -32.00 21.64
CA GLU A 502 -24.47 -32.76 21.49
C GLU A 502 -25.76 -31.95 21.75
N LYS A 503 -25.81 -30.67 21.33
CA LYS A 503 -27.08 -29.91 21.28
C LYS A 503 -27.39 -29.46 19.85
N PRO A 504 -28.56 -29.83 19.31
CA PRO A 504 -28.87 -29.59 17.91
C PRO A 504 -28.95 -28.10 17.60
N SER A 505 -28.31 -27.73 16.49
CA SER A 505 -28.34 -26.41 15.88
C SER A 505 -29.78 -26.03 15.49
N GLY A 506 -30.40 -25.12 16.25
CA GLY A 506 -31.72 -24.60 15.90
C GLY A 506 -32.55 -24.09 17.06
N SER A 507 -32.02 -23.20 17.89
CA SER A 507 -32.81 -22.25 18.69
C SER A 507 -31.86 -21.25 19.32
N ASP A 508 -32.18 -19.96 19.26
CA ASP A 508 -31.65 -18.95 20.17
C ASP A 508 -31.84 -19.47 21.60
N SER A 509 -30.77 -20.01 22.20
CA SER A 509 -30.84 -20.60 23.52
C SER A 509 -30.37 -19.58 24.54
N GLU A 510 -31.34 -18.90 25.15
CA GLU A 510 -31.27 -18.61 26.57
C GLU A 510 -30.77 -19.88 27.27
N ALA A 511 -29.60 -19.78 27.89
CA ALA A 511 -28.99 -20.88 28.60
C ALA A 511 -29.99 -21.46 29.61
N VAL A 512 -30.22 -22.76 29.55
CA VAL A 512 -30.89 -23.53 30.59
C VAL A 512 -30.24 -23.15 31.93
N ALA A 513 -31.02 -22.46 32.76
CA ALA A 513 -30.63 -21.94 34.05
C ALA A 513 -30.26 -23.08 35.02
N THR A 514 -29.03 -23.56 34.90
CA THR A 514 -28.34 -24.14 36.05
C THR A 514 -27.83 -22.92 36.82
N GLN A 515 -28.25 -22.72 38.08
CA GLN A 515 -28.05 -21.49 38.87
C GLN A 515 -26.60 -20.95 39.02
N GLY A 516 -25.60 -21.59 38.41
CA GLY A 516 -24.23 -21.11 38.31
C GLY A 516 -23.64 -20.98 36.90
N ALA A 517 -24.39 -21.25 35.83
CA ALA A 517 -23.90 -21.16 34.44
C ALA A 517 -23.63 -19.71 33.97
N SER A 518 -24.04 -18.71 34.74
CA SER A 518 -23.86 -17.28 34.44
C SER A 518 -22.82 -16.58 35.34
N ARG A 519 -22.10 -17.33 36.18
CA ARG A 519 -21.14 -16.78 37.15
C ARG A 519 -19.73 -16.78 36.60
N LEU A 520 -19.00 -15.71 36.91
CA LEU A 520 -17.60 -15.50 36.56
C LEU A 520 -16.79 -15.38 37.86
N PHE A 521 -15.68 -16.11 37.95
CA PHE A 521 -14.77 -15.99 39.10
C PHE A 521 -13.40 -15.56 38.63
N GLN A 522 -12.75 -14.71 39.40
CA GLN A 522 -11.38 -14.24 39.16
C GLN A 522 -10.46 -14.87 40.21
N VAL A 523 -9.39 -15.49 39.76
CA VAL A 523 -8.29 -16.01 40.58
C VAL A 523 -7.11 -15.05 40.45
N GLY A 524 -6.59 -14.56 41.56
CA GLY A 524 -5.32 -13.85 41.60
C GLY A 524 -4.19 -14.86 41.78
N GLN A 525 -3.38 -15.02 40.73
CA GLN A 525 -2.20 -15.88 40.73
C GLN A 525 -1.01 -15.12 41.34
N VAL A 526 -0.13 -15.84 42.03
CA VAL A 526 1.09 -15.30 42.63
C VAL A 526 2.32 -16.05 42.14
N SER A 527 3.46 -15.37 42.11
CA SER A 527 4.74 -15.98 41.79
C SER A 527 5.17 -16.94 42.92
N PRO A 528 5.60 -18.18 42.63
CA PRO A 528 6.05 -19.12 43.66
C PRO A 528 7.38 -18.72 44.33
N GLU A 529 8.17 -17.87 43.67
CA GLU A 529 9.51 -17.49 44.12
C GLU A 529 9.43 -16.42 45.22
N ASP A 530 8.62 -15.38 44.98
CA ASP A 530 8.58 -14.17 45.83
C ASP A 530 7.21 -13.92 46.48
N GLY A 531 6.15 -14.63 46.07
CA GLY A 531 4.79 -14.48 46.61
C GLY A 531 4.03 -13.24 46.10
N ASP A 532 4.66 -12.46 45.22
CA ASP A 532 4.07 -11.27 44.61
C ASP A 532 2.99 -11.65 43.58
N PHE A 533 2.06 -10.70 43.36
CA PHE A 533 1.01 -10.84 42.36
C PHE A 533 1.59 -11.01 40.96
N ASP A 534 1.13 -12.04 40.26
CA ASP A 534 1.55 -12.39 38.90
C ASP A 534 0.48 -11.93 37.90
N GLU A 535 -0.63 -12.65 37.84
CA GLU A 535 -1.69 -12.41 36.85
C GLU A 535 -3.10 -12.76 37.35
N HIS A 536 -4.12 -12.35 36.59
CA HIS A 536 -5.50 -12.75 36.84
C HIS A 536 -5.95 -13.84 35.87
N LYS A 537 -6.44 -14.96 36.41
CA LYS A 537 -7.10 -16.02 35.62
C LYS A 537 -8.59 -16.08 35.89
N TYR A 538 -9.39 -16.27 34.85
CA TYR A 538 -10.86 -16.25 34.95
C TYR A 538 -11.46 -17.65 34.83
N MET A 539 -12.42 -17.98 35.69
CA MET A 539 -13.13 -19.26 35.69
C MET A 539 -14.56 -19.05 35.20
N ILE A 540 -14.90 -19.63 34.06
CA ILE A 540 -16.17 -19.39 33.35
C ILE A 540 -17.09 -20.61 33.43
N GLY A 541 -18.33 -20.40 33.88
CA GLY A 541 -19.39 -21.41 33.87
C GLY A 541 -19.40 -22.37 35.07
N TYR A 542 -18.63 -22.09 36.12
CA TYR A 542 -18.58 -22.91 37.34
C TYR A 542 -19.70 -22.56 38.32
N ALA A 543 -20.18 -23.56 39.07
CA ALA A 543 -21.38 -23.39 39.89
C ALA A 543 -21.22 -22.44 41.10
N ASN A 544 -20.02 -22.38 41.68
CA ASN A 544 -19.70 -21.61 42.89
C ASN A 544 -18.17 -21.48 43.07
N LEU A 545 -17.73 -20.61 43.99
CA LEU A 545 -16.32 -20.40 44.34
C LEU A 545 -15.56 -21.70 44.66
N LYS A 546 -16.22 -22.66 45.33
CA LYS A 546 -15.59 -23.93 45.71
C LYS A 546 -15.28 -24.78 44.47
N ALA A 547 -16.21 -24.87 43.52
CA ALA A 547 -16.03 -25.56 42.25
C ALA A 547 -14.97 -24.88 41.38
N ALA A 548 -14.98 -23.55 41.29
CA ALA A 548 -13.99 -22.77 40.55
C ALA A 548 -12.58 -22.95 41.13
N LYS A 549 -12.42 -22.86 42.46
CA LYS A 549 -11.15 -23.09 43.14
C LYS A 549 -10.64 -24.53 42.92
N GLN A 550 -11.51 -25.53 43.03
CA GLN A 550 -11.13 -26.92 42.78
C GLN A 550 -10.68 -27.16 41.34
N ALA A 551 -11.33 -26.54 40.37
CA ALA A 551 -10.92 -26.65 38.96
C ALA A 551 -9.56 -25.98 38.71
N TYR A 552 -9.33 -24.78 39.24
CA TYR A 552 -8.04 -24.10 39.12
C TYR A 552 -6.91 -24.93 39.73
N LEU A 553 -7.09 -25.47 40.94
CA LEU A 553 -6.08 -26.29 41.63
C LEU A 553 -5.84 -27.67 40.98
N GLN A 554 -6.70 -28.11 40.07
CA GLN A 554 -6.43 -29.29 39.24
C GLN A 554 -5.47 -28.98 38.10
N GLU A 555 -5.49 -27.73 37.60
CA GLU A 555 -4.67 -27.28 36.48
C GLU A 555 -3.36 -26.64 36.92
N MET A 556 -3.36 -25.91 38.05
CA MET A 556 -2.20 -25.20 38.59
C MET A 556 -1.81 -25.73 39.98
N PRO A 557 -0.50 -25.75 40.33
CA PRO A 557 -0.04 -26.07 41.67
C PRO A 557 -0.60 -25.08 42.72
N VAL A 558 -0.72 -25.54 43.97
CA VAL A 558 -1.29 -24.73 45.07
C VAL A 558 -0.45 -23.47 45.34
N ASP A 559 0.86 -23.52 45.10
CA ASP A 559 1.78 -22.42 45.37
C ASP A 559 1.52 -21.17 44.51
N PHE A 560 0.84 -21.34 43.36
CA PHE A 560 0.45 -20.24 42.47
C PHE A 560 -0.88 -19.60 42.90
N PHE A 561 -1.61 -20.16 43.86
CA PHE A 561 -2.92 -19.66 44.27
C PHE A 561 -2.80 -18.53 45.31
N GLY A 562 -3.14 -17.31 44.91
CA GLY A 562 -3.23 -16.17 45.83
C GLY A 562 -4.62 -15.98 46.42
N SER A 563 -5.60 -15.63 45.58
CA SER A 563 -6.98 -15.34 46.01
C SER A 563 -8.02 -15.76 44.97
N ILE A 564 -9.29 -15.90 45.37
CA ILE A 564 -10.41 -16.12 44.45
C ILE A 564 -11.62 -15.31 44.88
N GLN A 565 -12.26 -14.63 43.93
CA GLN A 565 -13.46 -13.83 44.15
C GLN A 565 -14.47 -13.99 43.01
N GLU A 566 -15.75 -13.78 43.30
CA GLU A 566 -16.81 -13.74 42.30
C GLU A 566 -16.89 -12.32 41.72
N VAL A 567 -16.89 -12.22 40.39
CA VAL A 567 -16.85 -10.93 39.67
C VAL A 567 -17.98 -10.87 38.64
N THR A 568 -18.44 -9.68 38.31
CA THR A 568 -19.45 -9.48 37.26
C THR A 568 -18.79 -9.20 35.91
N VAL A 569 -19.45 -9.51 34.80
CA VAL A 569 -18.94 -9.20 33.45
C VAL A 569 -18.68 -7.70 33.28
N GLU A 570 -19.50 -6.86 33.92
CA GLU A 570 -19.33 -5.40 33.93
C GLU A 570 -18.00 -4.96 34.56
N SER A 571 -17.52 -5.67 35.59
CA SER A 571 -16.24 -5.38 36.25
C SER A 571 -15.03 -5.63 35.33
N LEU A 572 -15.19 -6.41 34.26
CA LEU A 572 -14.16 -6.58 33.24
C LEU A 572 -13.97 -5.34 32.37
N GLY A 573 -14.90 -4.37 32.43
CA GLY A 573 -14.84 -3.13 31.64
C GLY A 573 -13.53 -2.37 31.79
N GLN A 574 -12.87 -2.46 32.97
CA GLN A 574 -11.56 -1.86 33.22
C GLN A 574 -10.42 -2.48 32.40
N TYR A 575 -10.57 -3.74 31.97
CA TYR A 575 -9.61 -4.47 31.14
C TYR A 575 -9.98 -4.47 29.67
N LYS A 576 -11.14 -3.89 29.30
CA LYS A 576 -11.59 -3.85 27.92
C LYS A 576 -10.59 -3.02 27.13
N ARG A 577 -10.05 -3.59 26.05
CA ARG A 577 -9.14 -2.90 25.14
C ARG A 577 -9.81 -1.61 24.70
N GLN A 578 -9.41 -0.49 25.29
CA GLN A 578 -9.76 0.81 24.78
C GLN A 578 -9.09 0.87 23.41
N ALA A 579 -9.89 1.12 22.36
CA ALA A 579 -9.30 1.60 21.12
C ALA A 579 -8.42 2.77 21.51
N VAL A 580 -7.13 2.70 21.21
CA VAL A 580 -6.15 3.69 21.63
C VAL A 580 -6.60 5.05 21.09
N ASN A 581 -7.22 5.84 21.95
CA ASN A 581 -7.18 7.29 21.86
C ASN A 581 -5.75 7.65 22.27
N LEU A 582 -4.97 8.12 21.30
CA LEU A 582 -3.66 8.75 21.51
C LEU A 582 -3.83 10.09 22.22
N SER A 583 -4.26 10.08 23.48
CA SER A 583 -4.38 11.31 24.28
C SER A 583 -3.99 11.07 25.73
N THR A 584 -2.75 10.65 25.98
CA THR A 584 -1.98 11.09 27.17
C THR A 584 -0.52 10.67 27.03
N SER A 585 0.25 11.42 26.25
CA SER A 585 1.69 11.53 26.48
C SER A 585 1.91 12.76 27.36
N GLN A 586 2.43 12.56 28.57
CA GLN A 586 3.04 13.65 29.33
C GLN A 586 4.09 14.33 28.44
N SER A 587 3.92 15.64 28.29
CA SER A 587 4.77 16.50 27.47
C SER A 587 6.17 16.61 28.09
N LEU A 588 7.17 16.12 27.35
CA LEU A 588 8.52 16.67 27.43
C LEU A 588 8.66 17.70 26.30
N PRO A 589 9.13 18.92 26.56
CA PRO A 589 9.24 19.95 25.54
C PRO A 589 10.46 19.64 24.67
N ILE A 590 10.23 19.11 23.47
CA ILE A 590 11.20 19.15 22.38
C ILE A 590 10.74 20.26 21.45
N ALA A 591 11.31 21.45 21.63
CA ALA A 591 11.23 22.52 20.66
C ALA A 591 12.04 22.12 19.43
N ALA A 592 11.40 21.52 18.43
CA ALA A 592 11.92 21.48 17.09
C ALA A 592 11.63 22.84 16.45
N ASN A 593 12.65 23.70 16.37
CA ASN A 593 12.62 24.86 15.50
C ASN A 593 12.45 24.36 14.05
N PHE A 594 11.24 24.46 13.52
CA PHE A 594 11.04 24.46 12.08
C PHE A 594 11.75 25.70 11.55
N ALA A 595 12.79 25.51 10.76
CA ALA A 595 13.39 26.60 10.00
C ALA A 595 12.27 27.23 9.16
N GLU A 596 12.04 28.54 9.34
CA GLU A 596 11.20 29.31 8.44
C GLU A 596 11.76 29.14 7.03
N GLN A 597 10.98 28.51 6.16
CA GLN A 597 11.25 28.47 4.74
C GLN A 597 11.23 29.91 4.25
N GLU A 598 12.30 30.36 3.58
CA GLU A 598 12.29 31.66 2.89
C GLU A 598 11.05 31.71 1.99
N LYS A 599 10.21 32.73 2.17
CA LYS A 599 9.01 32.93 1.36
C LYS A 599 9.44 33.16 -0.09
N ASP A 600 9.05 32.24 -0.97
CA ASP A 600 9.27 32.35 -2.41
C ASP A 600 8.51 33.57 -2.97
N SER A 601 8.91 34.13 -4.12
CA SER A 601 8.22 35.29 -4.72
C SER A 601 6.73 35.04 -4.93
N ALA A 602 6.34 33.80 -5.22
CA ALA A 602 4.94 33.40 -5.35
C ALA A 602 4.13 33.63 -4.07
N ASP A 603 4.73 33.41 -2.89
CA ASP A 603 4.09 33.64 -1.59
C ASP A 603 3.97 35.14 -1.30
N LEU A 604 4.97 35.93 -1.71
CA LEU A 604 4.95 37.39 -1.59
C LEU A 604 3.89 38.03 -2.49
N TYR A 605 3.77 37.57 -3.74
CA TYR A 605 2.75 38.06 -4.68
C TYR A 605 1.34 37.60 -4.30
N ALA A 606 1.18 36.39 -3.75
CA ALA A 606 -0.10 35.92 -3.21
C ALA A 606 -0.55 36.78 -2.02
N ALA A 607 0.36 37.12 -1.10
CA ALA A 607 0.07 38.01 0.03
C ALA A 607 -0.31 39.43 -0.44
N GLN A 608 0.40 39.99 -1.42
CA GLN A 608 0.09 41.30 -1.99
C GLN A 608 -1.25 41.33 -2.73
N LEU A 609 -1.58 40.26 -3.47
CA LEU A 609 -2.88 40.12 -4.13
C LEU A 609 -4.01 40.05 -3.10
N GLN A 610 -3.81 39.30 -2.01
CA GLN A 610 -4.78 39.21 -0.92
C GLN A 610 -4.99 40.57 -0.24
N GLU A 611 -3.93 41.32 0.04
CA GLU A 611 -4.01 42.66 0.62
C GLU A 611 -4.71 43.66 -0.29
N ARG A 612 -4.39 43.66 -1.59
CA ARG A 612 -4.97 44.60 -2.57
C ARG A 612 -6.39 44.25 -3.00
N SER A 613 -6.78 42.96 -2.94
CA SER A 613 -8.14 42.52 -3.25
C SER A 613 -9.10 42.66 -2.07
N ALA A 614 -8.57 42.73 -0.84
CA ALA A 614 -9.36 42.89 0.38
C ALA A 614 -10.39 44.06 0.34
N PRO A 615 -10.06 45.29 -0.09
CA PRO A 615 -11.04 46.38 -0.14
C PRO A 615 -12.13 46.15 -1.20
N ILE A 616 -11.79 45.53 -2.34
CA ILE A 616 -12.75 45.23 -3.43
C ILE A 616 -13.75 44.15 -2.96
N ILE A 617 -13.23 43.09 -2.35
CA ILE A 617 -14.04 42.00 -1.80
C ILE A 617 -14.87 42.49 -0.60
N ALA A 618 -14.34 43.41 0.22
CA ALA A 618 -15.08 44.00 1.33
C ALA A 618 -16.31 44.78 0.86
N ASP A 619 -16.22 45.50 -0.26
CA ASP A 619 -17.36 46.23 -0.83
C ASP A 619 -18.46 45.26 -1.31
N TRP A 620 -18.08 44.19 -2.04
CA TRP A 620 -19.03 43.15 -2.44
C TRP A 620 -19.68 42.46 -1.24
N ILE A 621 -18.90 42.18 -0.18
CA ILE A 621 -19.42 41.58 1.05
C ILE A 621 -20.41 42.52 1.75
N GLU A 622 -20.19 43.83 1.76
CA GLU A 622 -21.11 44.77 2.42
C GLU A 622 -22.41 44.92 1.62
N GLN A 623 -22.36 44.89 0.29
CA GLN A 623 -23.56 44.84 -0.56
C GLN A 623 -24.38 43.55 -0.33
N ILE A 624 -23.71 42.40 -0.24
CA ILE A 624 -24.35 41.12 0.07
C ILE A 624 -24.93 41.12 1.50
N ARG A 625 -24.23 41.70 2.48
CA ARG A 625 -24.73 41.85 3.86
C ARG A 625 -25.94 42.77 3.94
N GLY A 626 -25.97 43.85 3.16
CA GLY A 626 -27.14 44.73 3.05
C GLY A 626 -28.37 43.97 2.56
N LEU A 627 -28.20 43.22 1.47
CA LEU A 627 -29.27 42.39 0.88
C LEU A 627 -29.79 41.33 1.85
N VAL A 628 -28.90 40.68 2.61
CA VAL A 628 -29.27 39.70 3.64
C VAL A 628 -30.02 40.37 4.80
N ARG A 629 -29.67 41.61 5.18
CA ARG A 629 -30.36 42.36 6.24
C ARG A 629 -31.77 42.81 5.83
N GLU A 630 -31.99 43.07 4.54
CA GLU A 630 -33.25 43.55 3.98
C GLU A 630 -34.21 42.43 3.55
N SER A 631 -33.79 41.17 3.64
CA SER A 631 -34.59 40.02 3.19
C SER A 631 -35.19 39.27 4.39
N GLU A 632 -36.47 38.90 4.29
CA GLU A 632 -37.19 38.24 5.38
C GLU A 632 -37.17 36.70 5.26
N SER A 633 -36.71 36.17 4.12
CA SER A 633 -36.63 34.72 3.88
C SER A 633 -35.43 34.29 3.03
N PHE A 634 -35.02 33.01 3.16
CA PHE A 634 -33.92 32.43 2.38
C PHE A 634 -34.20 32.36 0.87
N GLU A 635 -35.45 32.17 0.46
CA GLU A 635 -35.83 32.17 -0.96
C GLU A 635 -35.70 33.57 -1.57
N GLU A 636 -35.99 34.61 -0.79
CA GLU A 636 -35.85 36.00 -1.18
C GLU A 636 -34.38 36.42 -1.27
N VAL A 637 -33.53 36.02 -0.31
CA VAL A 637 -32.08 36.20 -0.38
C VAL A 637 -31.54 35.55 -1.66
N ARG A 638 -31.96 34.31 -1.95
CA ARG A 638 -31.51 33.59 -3.15
C ARG A 638 -31.89 34.36 -4.43
N SER A 639 -33.14 34.80 -4.56
CA SER A 639 -33.60 35.55 -5.73
C SER A 639 -32.84 36.87 -5.90
N LYS A 640 -32.74 37.67 -4.84
CA LYS A 640 -32.05 38.96 -4.87
C LYS A 640 -30.55 38.81 -5.12
N LEU A 641 -29.92 37.75 -4.62
CA LEU A 641 -28.50 37.46 -4.88
C LEU A 641 -28.24 37.15 -6.35
N PHE A 642 -29.16 36.44 -7.02
CA PHE A 642 -29.09 36.19 -8.46
C PHE A 642 -29.19 37.47 -9.29
N ASP A 643 -29.97 38.45 -8.84
CA ASP A 643 -30.12 39.76 -9.50
C ASP A 643 -28.94 40.71 -9.23
N LEU A 644 -28.28 40.58 -8.07
CA LEU A 644 -27.14 41.39 -7.67
C LEU A 644 -25.83 40.94 -8.37
N PHE A 645 -25.64 39.64 -8.59
CA PHE A 645 -24.38 39.09 -9.13
C PHE A 645 -23.93 39.72 -10.47
N PRO A 646 -24.82 39.99 -11.45
CA PRO A 646 -24.45 40.67 -12.70
C PRO A 646 -24.14 42.17 -12.55
N GLN A 647 -24.47 42.77 -11.40
CA GLN A 647 -24.34 44.21 -11.15
C GLN A 647 -23.11 44.56 -10.32
N LEU A 648 -22.41 43.56 -9.75
CA LEU A 648 -21.16 43.76 -9.05
C LEU A 648 -20.09 44.23 -10.04
N ASP A 649 -19.48 45.37 -9.76
CA ASP A 649 -18.36 45.87 -10.58
C ASP A 649 -17.16 44.94 -10.42
N THR A 650 -16.77 44.31 -11.53
CA THR A 650 -15.65 43.36 -11.60
C THR A 650 -14.43 43.97 -12.27
N THR A 651 -14.51 45.22 -12.71
CA THR A 651 -13.47 45.90 -13.50
C THR A 651 -12.16 46.00 -12.71
N ASP A 652 -12.24 46.54 -11.49
CA ASP A 652 -11.07 46.75 -10.62
C ASP A 652 -10.45 45.42 -10.17
N PHE A 653 -11.27 44.40 -9.92
CA PHE A 653 -10.79 43.06 -9.58
C PHE A 653 -10.10 42.39 -10.77
N THR A 654 -10.64 42.55 -11.97
CA THR A 654 -10.07 42.00 -13.21
C THR A 654 -8.75 42.68 -13.55
N GLU A 655 -8.66 44.00 -13.39
CA GLU A 655 -7.42 44.76 -13.59
C GLU A 655 -6.35 44.35 -12.56
N LEU A 656 -6.73 44.21 -11.28
CA LEU A 656 -5.83 43.75 -10.23
C LEU A 656 -5.30 42.33 -10.48
N MET A 657 -6.17 41.40 -10.90
CA MET A 657 -5.78 40.04 -11.26
C MET A 657 -4.82 40.03 -12.47
N THR A 658 -5.08 40.89 -13.46
CA THR A 658 -4.21 41.03 -14.64
C THR A 658 -2.82 41.55 -14.23
N GLN A 659 -2.76 42.59 -13.39
CA GLN A 659 -1.51 43.13 -12.88
C GLN A 659 -0.74 42.11 -12.02
N ALA A 660 -1.45 41.33 -11.19
CA ALA A 660 -0.84 40.28 -10.38
C ALA A 660 -0.26 39.14 -11.22
N MET A 661 -0.96 38.73 -12.29
CA MET A 661 -0.45 37.73 -13.24
C MET A 661 0.81 38.24 -13.96
N MET A 662 0.82 39.49 -14.42
CA MET A 662 2.00 40.09 -15.06
C MET A 662 3.18 40.25 -14.09
N ALA A 663 2.91 40.65 -12.84
CA ALA A 663 3.94 40.79 -11.81
C ALA A 663 4.54 39.43 -11.40
N THR A 664 3.70 38.39 -11.29
CA THR A 664 4.15 37.02 -10.98
C THR A 664 5.01 36.46 -12.12
N GLU A 665 4.62 36.69 -13.38
CA GLU A 665 5.41 36.29 -14.54
C GLU A 665 6.76 37.02 -14.60
N ALA A 666 6.77 38.32 -14.32
CA ALA A 666 8.01 39.11 -14.29
C ALA A 666 8.93 38.71 -13.11
N GLY A 667 8.35 38.44 -11.93
CA GLY A 667 9.08 37.99 -10.74
C GLY A 667 9.71 36.62 -10.93
N GLY A 668 8.96 35.65 -11.47
CA GLY A 668 9.50 34.33 -11.79
C GLY A 668 10.61 34.38 -12.86
N ARG A 669 10.51 35.27 -13.86
CA ARG A 669 11.60 35.50 -14.82
C ARG A 669 12.84 36.10 -14.15
N TRP A 670 12.67 37.00 -13.18
CA TRP A 670 13.78 37.62 -12.47
C TRP A 670 14.51 36.65 -11.55
N GLU A 671 13.80 35.77 -10.84
CA GLU A 671 14.39 34.73 -10.00
C GLU A 671 15.23 33.73 -10.81
N VAL A 672 14.71 33.28 -11.96
CA VAL A 672 15.46 32.40 -12.87
C VAL A 672 16.75 33.06 -13.38
N ILE A 673 16.72 34.37 -13.64
CA ILE A 673 17.90 35.13 -14.07
C ILE A 673 18.90 35.30 -12.90
N ASN A 674 18.41 35.51 -11.69
CA ASN A 674 19.26 35.75 -10.51
C ASN A 674 19.90 34.46 -9.98
N GLU A 675 19.19 33.33 -10.03
CA GLU A 675 19.76 32.00 -9.76
C GLU A 675 20.83 31.62 -10.80
N ALA A 676 20.62 31.99 -12.07
CA ALA A 676 21.62 31.78 -13.12
C ALA A 676 22.88 32.66 -12.95
N GLY A 677 22.73 33.88 -12.42
CA GLY A 677 23.86 34.80 -12.15
C GLY A 677 24.70 34.43 -10.94
N ASN A 678 24.12 33.78 -9.92
CA ASN A 678 24.83 33.30 -8.73
C ASN A 678 25.66 32.03 -8.96
N LEU A 679 25.63 31.44 -10.16
CA LEU A 679 26.45 30.30 -10.54
C LEU A 679 27.78 30.69 -11.22
N GLU A 680 27.98 31.97 -11.57
CA GLU A 680 29.22 32.50 -12.17
C GLU A 680 30.09 33.35 -11.20
N ALA A 681 29.73 33.42 -9.92
CA ALA A 681 30.54 34.03 -8.85
C ALA A 681 30.97 32.97 -7.83
#